data_AF-A6J9M9-F1
#
_entry.id   AF-A6J9M9-F1
#
_cell.length_a   1.000
_cell.length_b   1.000
_cell.length_c   1.000
_cell.angle_alpha   90.00
_cell.angle_beta   90.00
_cell.angle_gamma   90.00
#
_symmetry.space_group_name_H-M   'P 1'
#
loop_
_entity.id
_entity.type
_entity.pdbx_description
1 polymer ?
#
loop_
_entity_poly.entity_id
_entity_poly.type
_entity_poly.pdbx_seq_one_letter_code
_entity_poly.pdbx_strand_id
1 'polypeptide(L)'
;MYGRETGWHRAGAIALCRTSLHAETLASCPTACLTRPPSAATGTASARLCAHSWAMATTSSHLTRSPGQRWHLGSEPFGRPWQSGDVVGCMIDLTENTIIFTLNGEVLMSDSGSETAFREIEIGDGFLPVCSLGPGQVGHLNLGQDVSSLRFFAICGLQEGFEPFAINMQRPVTTWFSKSLPQFEPVPLEHPHYEVARMDGTVDTPPCLRLTHRTWGSQNSLVEMLFLRLSLPVQFHQHFRCTAGATPLASPGLQPPAEDEARAAEPDTDYENLRRSAGGWGEAEAGKDGTAKEGTPGGAAQPGVEAQPARAENEKDATTEKNKKRGFLFKAKKVAMMTQPPSTPALPRLPRDVVPADNRDDPEIILNTTTYYYSVRVFAGQEPSCVWVGWVTPDYHQHDMSFDLSKVRAVTVTMGDEQGNVHSSLKCSNCYMVWGGDFVSPGQQGRISHTDLVIGCLVDLATGLMTFTANGKESNTFFQNIMPLSAAMFLSERKNPAPQCPPRLEVQMLMPVSWSRMPNHFLHVDTRRAGERLGWAVQCQEPLMMMALHIPEENRCMDILELSERLDLQRFHSHTLSLYRSVCALGNNRVAHALCSHVDQAQLLHALEDAHLPGPLRAGYYDLLISIHLESACRSRRSMLSEYIVPLTEETRAITLFPPGRSAEDGPRRHGLPGVGVTTSLRPPHHFSPPCFVVALPAAGAAEAPARLSPAIPLEALRDKALRMLGEAVRDGGQHARDPVGGSVEFQFVPVLKLVSTLLMCHLLEYFCDQELQHRVESLAAFAERYVDKLQSNQRGRYGLLMKAFTMSAAETARRTREFRSPPQEQINMLLQFKNGADEEDCPLPEEIREDLVNFHQDLLAHCGIQLEGEEEEPEEESTLGSRLMSLLEKVRLVKKKEEKPEEEPAAEEHKPQSLQELVSHTVVRWAQEDFVQSPELVRAMFSLLHRQYDGLGELLRALPRAYTISLSSVEDTMSLLECLGQIRSLLIVQMGPQEENLMIQSIGNIMNNKVFYQHPNLMRALGMHETVMEVMVNVLGGGESKEIRFPKMVTSCCRFLCYFCRISRQNQRSMFDHLSYLLENSGIGLGMQGSTPLDVAAASVIDNNELALALQEQDLEKV
;
A
#
# COMPACT_ATOMS: atom_id res chain seq x y z
N MET A 1 -4.95 20.46 -1.57
CA MET A 1 -5.37 21.39 -0.50
C MET A 1 -4.81 20.87 0.80
N TYR A 2 -4.27 21.71 1.69
CA TYR A 2 -3.88 21.30 3.04
C TYR A 2 -4.29 22.40 4.03
N GLY A 3 -5.58 22.36 4.42
CA GLY A 3 -6.00 23.07 5.62
C GLY A 3 -5.28 22.44 6.82
N ARG A 4 -4.55 23.25 7.60
CA ARG A 4 -4.12 22.83 8.93
C ARG A 4 -5.34 22.87 9.84
N GLU A 5 -6.11 21.78 9.90
CA GLU A 5 -7.04 21.58 11.01
C GLU A 5 -6.28 21.78 12.33
N THR A 6 -6.87 22.57 13.22
CA THR A 6 -6.20 23.05 14.43
C THR A 6 -5.95 21.91 15.41
N GLY A 7 -4.69 21.66 15.76
CA GLY A 7 -4.27 20.60 16.70
C GLY A 7 -4.77 20.72 18.16
N TRP A 8 -5.78 21.55 18.40
CA TRP A 8 -6.40 21.86 19.69
C TRP A 8 -7.39 20.80 20.16
N HIS A 9 -7.97 20.00 19.25
CA HIS A 9 -9.07 19.09 19.58
C HIS A 9 -8.60 17.74 20.17
N ARG A 10 -7.31 17.54 20.46
CA ARG A 10 -6.78 16.29 21.04
C ARG A 10 -5.91 16.55 22.27
N ALA A 11 -6.29 15.97 23.41
CA ALA A 11 -5.53 16.03 24.66
C ALA A 11 -5.37 14.63 25.27
N GLY A 12 -4.20 14.35 25.85
CA GLY A 12 -3.95 13.13 26.63
C GLY A 12 -3.93 13.43 28.13
N ALA A 13 -4.48 12.54 28.95
CA ALA A 13 -4.37 12.65 30.40
C ALA A 13 -2.91 12.40 30.83
N ILE A 14 -2.42 13.21 31.77
CA ILE A 14 -1.03 13.20 32.24
C ILE A 14 -0.98 13.30 33.77
N ALA A 15 0.02 12.63 34.36
CA ALA A 15 0.43 12.81 35.74
C ALA A 15 1.95 13.03 35.78
N LEU A 16 2.40 14.01 36.56
CA LEU A 16 3.82 14.26 36.82
C LEU A 16 4.10 13.97 38.29
N CYS A 17 5.04 13.06 38.55
CA CYS A 17 5.36 12.63 39.91
C CYS A 17 6.88 12.63 40.10
N ARG A 18 7.36 13.34 41.11
CA ARG A 18 8.75 13.18 41.60
C ARG A 18 8.82 11.98 42.53
N THR A 19 9.83 11.12 42.40
CA THR A 19 10.05 10.02 43.36
C THR A 19 10.49 10.59 44.72
N SER A 20 9.63 10.50 45.75
CA SER A 20 9.96 11.02 47.09
C SER A 20 10.42 9.92 48.05
N LEU A 21 11.72 9.87 48.32
CA LEU A 21 12.31 9.17 49.47
C LEU A 21 13.23 10.14 50.23
N HIS A 22 13.14 10.14 51.56
CA HIS A 22 13.99 10.97 52.41
C HIS A 22 15.37 10.34 52.61
N ALA A 23 16.41 11.12 52.33
CA ALA A 23 17.75 10.94 52.87
C ALA A 23 18.32 12.33 53.19
N GLU A 24 18.49 12.64 54.48
CA GLU A 24 19.02 13.93 54.92
C GLU A 24 20.56 13.95 54.86
N THR A 25 21.11 14.94 54.15
CA THR A 25 22.49 15.45 54.26
C THR A 25 23.65 14.45 54.40
N LEU A 26 24.42 14.27 53.33
CA LEU A 26 25.75 14.91 53.21
C LEU A 26 26.26 14.90 51.76
N ALA A 27 27.44 15.46 51.52
CA ALA A 27 27.88 15.90 50.19
C ALA A 27 28.68 14.87 49.37
N SER A 28 28.81 15.19 48.08
CA SER A 28 29.69 14.61 47.04
C SER A 28 29.20 13.36 46.27
N CYS A 29 29.09 13.57 44.95
CA CYS A 29 29.29 12.68 43.79
C CYS A 29 29.51 11.16 44.02
N PRO A 30 28.91 10.32 43.14
CA PRO A 30 29.38 10.30 41.74
C PRO A 30 28.36 10.72 40.67
N THR A 31 28.13 12.03 40.58
CA THR A 31 27.87 12.71 39.28
C THR A 31 29.18 12.83 38.46
N ALA A 32 30.16 11.94 38.73
CA ALA A 32 31.57 12.07 38.40
C ALA A 32 31.94 11.59 36.98
N CYS A 33 30.95 11.48 36.08
CA CYS A 33 31.17 11.43 34.63
C CYS A 33 30.69 12.70 33.90
N LEU A 34 30.10 13.69 34.62
CA LEU A 34 29.57 14.93 34.05
C LEU A 34 30.50 16.16 34.23
N THR A 35 31.74 15.97 34.69
CA THR A 35 32.70 17.05 35.00
C THR A 35 33.72 17.35 33.89
N ARG A 36 33.60 16.72 32.72
CA ARG A 36 34.20 17.19 31.46
C ARG A 36 33.09 17.23 30.39
N PRO A 37 33.08 18.23 29.50
CA PRO A 37 32.27 18.12 28.29
C PRO A 37 32.67 16.84 27.54
N PRO A 38 31.74 16.14 26.88
CA PRO A 38 32.11 15.01 26.04
C PRO A 38 33.11 15.49 25.00
N SER A 39 34.25 14.81 24.97
CA SER A 39 35.29 15.01 23.97
C SER A 39 35.16 13.87 22.98
N ALA A 40 35.28 14.19 21.68
CA ALA A 40 35.05 13.27 20.58
C ALA A 40 35.64 11.87 20.82
N ALA A 41 34.80 10.87 20.56
CA ALA A 41 35.12 9.46 20.68
C ALA A 41 34.51 8.68 19.51
N THR A 42 35.22 7.65 19.06
CA THR A 42 34.88 6.82 17.91
C THR A 42 35.25 5.36 18.17
N GLY A 43 34.60 4.42 17.49
CA GLY A 43 34.85 2.99 17.65
C GLY A 43 33.68 2.16 17.16
N THR A 44 33.41 1.03 17.82
CA THR A 44 32.29 0.13 17.48
C THR A 44 31.32 -0.04 18.65
N ALA A 45 30.07 -0.35 18.34
CA ALA A 45 29.04 -0.69 19.31
C ALA A 45 28.10 -1.78 18.77
N SER A 46 27.43 -2.50 19.67
CA SER A 46 26.35 -3.41 19.32
C SER A 46 25.15 -2.63 18.75
N ALA A 47 24.41 -3.24 17.82
CA ALA A 47 23.18 -2.68 17.26
C ALA A 47 22.12 -2.33 18.33
N ARG A 48 22.13 -2.97 19.52
CA ARG A 48 21.18 -2.70 20.61
C ARG A 48 21.54 -1.46 21.47
N LEU A 49 22.29 -0.50 20.94
CA LEU A 49 22.74 0.68 21.68
C LEU A 49 21.56 1.60 22.06
N CYS A 50 21.28 1.74 23.35
CA CYS A 50 20.24 2.64 23.85
C CYS A 50 20.67 4.11 23.72
N ALA A 51 19.87 4.95 23.06
CA ALA A 51 20.16 6.38 22.87
C ALA A 51 20.25 7.20 24.18
N HIS A 52 19.72 6.66 25.29
CA HIS A 52 19.75 7.26 26.62
C HIS A 52 20.99 6.89 27.42
N SER A 53 21.56 5.70 27.20
CA SER A 53 22.86 5.39 27.78
C SER A 53 23.92 6.16 27.01
N TRP A 54 24.80 6.84 27.72
CA TRP A 54 26.02 7.34 27.10
C TRP A 54 26.75 6.13 26.49
N ALA A 55 27.09 6.19 25.20
CA ALA A 55 27.84 5.16 24.47
C ALA A 55 29.28 4.92 24.98
N MET A 56 29.61 5.48 26.15
CA MET A 56 30.85 5.31 26.90
C MET A 56 30.65 4.50 28.19
N ALA A 57 29.42 4.18 28.59
CA ALA A 57 29.09 3.72 29.95
C ALA A 57 28.51 2.28 30.04
N THR A 58 28.51 1.51 28.95
CA THR A 58 27.93 0.16 28.89
C THR A 58 28.92 -0.89 28.37
N THR A 59 28.56 -2.16 28.48
CA THR A 59 29.23 -3.29 27.79
C THR A 59 29.09 -3.20 26.27
N SER A 60 28.05 -2.54 25.78
CA SER A 60 27.61 -2.53 24.38
C SER A 60 28.50 -1.74 23.41
N SER A 61 29.68 -1.29 23.85
CA SER A 61 30.48 -0.26 23.17
C SER A 61 31.98 -0.39 23.45
N HIS A 62 32.79 -0.09 22.43
CA HIS A 62 34.25 -0.15 22.43
C HIS A 62 34.81 1.12 21.75
N LEU A 63 35.17 2.14 22.54
CA LEU A 63 35.53 3.46 22.01
C LEU A 63 36.97 3.87 22.32
N THR A 64 37.59 4.63 21.41
CA THR A 64 38.77 5.47 21.66
C THR A 64 38.37 6.95 21.72
N ARG A 65 38.98 7.73 22.62
CA ARG A 65 38.55 9.07 23.02
C ARG A 65 39.74 10.01 23.25
N SER A 66 39.65 11.25 22.76
CA SER A 66 40.60 12.32 23.15
C SER A 66 40.36 12.73 24.62
N PRO A 67 41.38 12.79 25.51
CA PRO A 67 42.80 13.02 25.20
C PRO A 67 43.72 11.79 25.32
N GLY A 68 43.30 10.61 24.86
CA GLY A 68 44.10 9.37 24.92
C GLY A 68 43.55 8.39 25.95
N GLN A 69 42.32 7.92 25.71
CA GLN A 69 41.64 6.93 26.56
C GLN A 69 40.87 5.93 25.71
N ARG A 70 40.82 4.67 26.16
CA ARG A 70 39.83 3.69 25.70
C ARG A 70 38.70 3.57 26.71
N TRP A 71 37.48 3.32 26.24
CA TRP A 71 36.29 3.22 27.07
C TRP A 71 35.47 1.96 26.70
N HIS A 72 35.33 1.09 27.69
CA HIS A 72 34.48 -0.10 27.75
C HIS A 72 34.35 -0.45 29.24
N LEU A 73 33.13 -0.61 29.77
CA LEU A 73 32.86 -0.82 31.21
C LEU A 73 33.51 0.21 32.19
N GLY A 74 34.07 1.30 31.68
CA GLY A 74 34.91 2.23 32.43
C GLY A 74 35.77 3.08 31.50
N SER A 75 36.81 3.70 32.05
CA SER A 75 37.77 4.55 31.31
C SER A 75 39.19 4.17 31.66
N GLU A 76 40.00 3.85 30.64
CA GLU A 76 41.40 3.45 30.78
C GLU A 76 42.31 4.35 29.91
N PRO A 77 43.54 4.68 30.35
CA PRO A 77 44.54 5.33 29.50
C PRO A 77 44.87 4.48 28.26
N PHE A 78 44.91 5.09 27.08
CA PHE A 78 45.27 4.39 25.84
C PHE A 78 45.65 5.37 24.72
N GLY A 79 46.84 5.21 24.13
CA GLY A 79 47.32 6.07 23.05
C GLY A 79 47.60 7.52 23.46
N ARG A 80 47.53 8.45 22.49
CA ARG A 80 47.89 9.87 22.63
C ARG A 80 46.71 10.82 22.33
N PRO A 81 46.69 12.05 22.89
CA PRO A 81 45.66 13.03 22.57
C PRO A 81 45.67 13.44 21.08
N TRP A 82 44.46 13.69 20.55
CA TRP A 82 44.27 14.06 19.14
C TRP A 82 44.58 15.55 18.88
N GLN A 83 45.01 15.85 17.66
CA GLN A 83 45.32 17.18 17.13
C GLN A 83 44.36 17.59 16.01
N SER A 84 44.47 18.83 15.52
CA SER A 84 43.62 19.31 14.43
C SER A 84 44.07 18.72 13.09
N GLY A 85 43.17 18.01 12.40
CA GLY A 85 43.46 17.34 11.13
C GLY A 85 43.84 15.85 11.26
N ASP A 86 43.91 15.32 12.48
CA ASP A 86 44.14 13.90 12.73
C ASP A 86 43.05 13.01 12.09
N VAL A 87 43.47 11.82 11.68
CA VAL A 87 42.61 10.75 11.15
C VAL A 87 42.71 9.54 12.08
N VAL A 88 41.59 9.16 12.70
CA VAL A 88 41.48 7.96 13.53
C VAL A 88 40.98 6.81 12.66
N GLY A 89 41.66 5.67 12.71
CA GLY A 89 41.19 4.41 12.14
C GLY A 89 40.73 3.47 13.24
N CYS A 90 39.64 2.74 12.97
CA CYS A 90 39.09 1.72 13.85
C CYS A 90 39.03 0.41 13.05
N MET A 91 39.71 -0.63 13.53
CA MET A 91 39.81 -1.94 12.89
C MET A 91 39.28 -2.99 13.86
N ILE A 92 38.58 -4.00 13.34
CA ILE A 92 37.93 -5.05 14.14
C ILE A 92 38.07 -6.38 13.41
N ASP A 93 38.52 -7.40 14.13
CA ASP A 93 38.51 -8.78 13.63
C ASP A 93 37.64 -9.65 14.55
N LEU A 94 36.64 -10.28 13.95
CA LEU A 94 35.71 -11.20 14.60
C LEU A 94 36.21 -12.67 14.54
N THR A 95 37.39 -12.90 13.95
CA THR A 95 38.10 -14.18 13.94
C THR A 95 39.00 -14.28 15.16
N GLU A 96 39.84 -13.27 15.41
CA GLU A 96 40.62 -13.16 16.65
C GLU A 96 39.83 -12.58 17.84
N ASN A 97 38.64 -12.01 17.59
CA ASN A 97 37.81 -11.28 18.57
C ASN A 97 38.56 -10.08 19.18
N THR A 98 39.21 -9.28 18.33
CA THR A 98 40.03 -8.13 18.69
C THR A 98 39.54 -6.82 18.06
N ILE A 99 39.86 -5.70 18.70
CA ILE A 99 39.74 -4.35 18.12
C ILE A 99 41.10 -3.67 18.21
N ILE A 100 41.48 -2.97 17.15
CA ILE A 100 42.72 -2.21 17.02
C ILE A 100 42.36 -0.76 16.62
N PHE A 101 43.05 0.22 17.20
CA PHE A 101 42.89 1.62 16.83
C PHE A 101 44.19 2.18 16.25
N THR A 102 44.07 2.94 15.17
CA THR A 102 45.19 3.64 14.52
C THR A 102 44.97 5.15 14.54
N LEU A 103 46.06 5.92 14.52
CA LEU A 103 46.04 7.38 14.49
C LEU A 103 47.07 7.88 13.48
N ASN A 104 46.62 8.48 12.40
CA ASN A 104 47.44 8.92 11.26
C ASN A 104 48.27 7.80 10.59
N GLY A 105 47.78 6.56 10.64
CA GLY A 105 48.48 5.38 10.10
C GLY A 105 49.47 4.71 11.06
N GLU A 106 49.54 5.13 12.31
CA GLU A 106 50.30 4.46 13.37
C GLU A 106 49.34 3.70 14.31
N VAL A 107 49.66 2.46 14.70
CA VAL A 107 48.89 1.69 15.70
C VAL A 107 49.04 2.33 17.09
N LEU A 108 47.93 2.44 17.83
CA LEU A 108 47.95 2.94 19.20
C LEU A 108 48.29 1.82 20.19
N MET A 109 49.26 2.09 21.07
CA MET A 109 49.72 1.15 22.08
C MET A 109 49.06 1.41 23.44
N SER A 110 48.85 0.34 24.21
CA SER A 110 48.56 0.42 25.65
C SER A 110 49.80 0.77 26.48
N ASP A 111 49.59 1.15 27.75
CA ASP A 111 50.67 1.30 28.76
C ASP A 111 51.49 0.00 28.97
N SER A 112 50.93 -1.16 28.58
CA SER A 112 51.59 -2.47 28.61
C SER A 112 52.30 -2.84 27.30
N GLY A 113 52.31 -1.97 26.29
CA GLY A 113 52.95 -2.23 24.99
C GLY A 113 52.18 -3.20 24.09
N SER A 114 50.85 -3.30 24.24
CA SER A 114 49.99 -4.12 23.38
C SER A 114 49.32 -3.29 22.29
N GLU A 115 49.31 -3.83 21.07
CA GLU A 115 48.68 -3.26 19.85
C GLU A 115 47.16 -3.44 19.84
N THR A 116 46.66 -4.58 20.32
CA THR A 116 45.22 -4.83 20.48
C THR A 116 44.63 -3.93 21.57
N ALA A 117 43.64 -3.10 21.21
CA ALA A 117 42.92 -2.23 22.13
C ALA A 117 41.90 -2.99 22.99
N PHE A 118 41.26 -4.03 22.43
CA PHE A 118 40.37 -4.96 23.12
C PHE A 118 40.59 -6.41 22.61
N ARG A 119 40.21 -7.41 23.41
CA ARG A 119 40.32 -8.86 23.13
C ARG A 119 39.12 -9.61 23.73
N GLU A 120 38.92 -10.86 23.32
CA GLU A 120 37.90 -11.77 23.86
C GLU A 120 36.47 -11.20 23.75
N ILE A 121 36.21 -10.46 22.66
CA ILE A 121 34.94 -9.79 22.40
C ILE A 121 33.89 -10.81 21.92
N GLU A 122 32.71 -10.85 22.55
CA GLU A 122 31.59 -11.66 22.06
C GLU A 122 30.94 -11.04 20.81
N ILE A 123 30.69 -11.86 19.79
CA ILE A 123 30.12 -11.39 18.50
C ILE A 123 28.68 -10.86 18.67
N GLY A 124 27.85 -11.51 19.50
CA GLY A 124 26.47 -11.08 19.80
C GLY A 124 25.61 -10.90 18.54
N ASP A 125 24.92 -9.76 18.43
CA ASP A 125 24.17 -9.34 17.22
C ASP A 125 25.05 -8.64 16.16
N GLY A 126 26.37 -8.66 16.32
CA GLY A 126 27.33 -7.92 15.49
C GLY A 126 27.56 -6.48 15.93
N PHE A 127 28.44 -5.80 15.19
CA PHE A 127 28.98 -4.48 15.50
C PHE A 127 28.75 -3.46 14.38
N LEU A 128 28.45 -2.23 14.78
CA LEU A 128 28.30 -1.06 13.91
C LEU A 128 29.33 0.02 14.26
N PRO A 129 29.82 0.81 13.28
CA PRO A 129 30.68 1.96 13.55
C PRO A 129 29.89 3.08 14.23
N VAL A 130 30.44 3.63 15.30
CA VAL A 130 29.79 4.67 16.12
C VAL A 130 30.74 5.84 16.39
N CYS A 131 30.20 7.05 16.39
CA CYS A 131 30.90 8.28 16.71
C CYS A 131 30.08 9.14 17.67
N SER A 132 30.77 9.92 18.50
CA SER A 132 30.16 10.95 19.35
C SER A 132 30.94 12.26 19.22
N LEU A 133 30.20 13.38 19.18
CA LEU A 133 30.74 14.73 19.08
C LEU A 133 30.25 15.57 20.27
N GLY A 134 31.15 16.36 20.85
CA GLY A 134 30.80 17.27 21.94
C GLY A 134 30.22 18.61 21.48
N PRO A 135 29.72 19.44 22.42
CA PRO A 135 29.25 20.79 22.14
C PRO A 135 30.27 21.61 21.37
N GLY A 136 29.90 22.06 20.17
CA GLY A 136 30.76 22.86 19.29
C GLY A 136 31.89 22.09 18.60
N GLN A 137 31.94 20.75 18.71
CA GLN A 137 32.91 19.94 17.97
C GLN A 137 32.38 19.62 16.57
N VAL A 138 33.28 19.64 15.59
CA VAL A 138 33.01 19.26 14.20
C VAL A 138 33.95 18.12 13.82
N GLY A 139 33.40 17.10 13.17
CA GLY A 139 34.15 15.97 12.63
C GLY A 139 33.45 15.42 11.39
N HIS A 140 34.15 14.57 10.64
CA HIS A 140 33.63 13.90 9.46
C HIS A 140 33.96 12.41 9.56
N LEU A 141 32.93 11.57 9.45
CA LEU A 141 33.05 10.12 9.41
C LEU A 141 33.08 9.67 7.95
N ASN A 142 34.16 9.03 7.54
CA ASN A 142 34.27 8.37 6.24
C ASN A 142 34.17 6.85 6.45
N LEU A 143 33.17 6.22 5.84
CA LEU A 143 32.93 4.78 5.90
C LEU A 143 33.60 4.00 4.74
N GLY A 144 34.32 4.68 3.85
CA GLY A 144 35.11 4.06 2.79
C GLY A 144 34.31 3.56 1.58
N GLN A 145 33.24 4.27 1.20
CA GLN A 145 32.47 3.96 -0.01
C GLN A 145 33.31 4.11 -1.29
N ASP A 146 34.21 5.09 -1.31
CA ASP A 146 35.31 5.18 -2.28
C ASP A 146 36.64 4.94 -1.56
N VAL A 147 37.45 4.01 -2.08
CA VAL A 147 38.78 3.69 -1.55
C VAL A 147 39.75 4.87 -1.71
N SER A 148 39.61 5.69 -2.76
CA SER A 148 40.52 6.84 -2.99
C SER A 148 40.39 7.94 -1.93
N SER A 149 39.22 8.01 -1.27
CA SER A 149 38.95 8.94 -0.17
C SER A 149 39.67 8.60 1.16
N LEU A 150 40.27 7.41 1.29
CA LEU A 150 40.85 6.89 2.53
C LEU A 150 42.36 7.17 2.64
N ARG A 151 42.72 8.25 3.34
CA ARG A 151 44.10 8.79 3.41
C ARG A 151 45.20 7.82 3.87
N PHE A 152 44.90 6.86 4.75
CA PHE A 152 45.90 5.99 5.39
C PHE A 152 45.61 4.49 5.25
N PHE A 153 44.59 4.10 4.46
CA PHE A 153 44.16 2.70 4.33
C PHE A 153 45.25 1.76 3.79
N ALA A 154 46.10 2.26 2.89
CA ALA A 154 47.21 1.50 2.32
C ALA A 154 48.37 1.19 3.30
N ILE A 155 48.36 1.77 4.52
CA ILE A 155 49.42 1.57 5.52
C ILE A 155 49.10 0.36 6.41
N CYS A 156 47.95 0.36 7.10
CA CYS A 156 47.55 -0.72 8.00
C CYS A 156 46.56 -1.68 7.33
N GLY A 157 45.45 -1.15 6.81
CA GLY A 157 44.31 -1.97 6.36
C GLY A 157 44.65 -2.94 5.23
N LEU A 158 45.26 -2.43 4.15
CA LEU A 158 45.50 -3.23 2.93
C LEU A 158 46.54 -4.35 3.11
N GLN A 159 47.50 -4.20 4.05
CA GLN A 159 48.52 -5.23 4.28
C GLN A 159 48.07 -6.31 5.27
N GLU A 160 47.22 -5.94 6.22
CA GLU A 160 46.67 -6.84 7.25
C GLU A 160 45.37 -7.53 6.79
N GLY A 161 44.78 -7.10 5.66
CA GLY A 161 43.62 -7.73 5.03
C GLY A 161 42.26 -7.13 5.42
N PHE A 162 42.23 -5.97 6.08
CA PHE A 162 40.99 -5.29 6.45
C PHE A 162 40.29 -4.64 5.24
N GLU A 163 38.97 -4.77 5.16
CA GLU A 163 38.13 -4.09 4.18
C GLU A 163 37.55 -2.75 4.71
N PRO A 164 37.31 -1.75 3.85
CA PRO A 164 36.49 -0.58 4.19
C PRO A 164 35.01 -0.96 4.40
N PHE A 165 34.36 -0.36 5.41
CA PHE A 165 33.00 -0.73 5.83
C PHE A 165 31.94 -0.64 4.71
N ALA A 166 32.03 0.37 3.85
CA ALA A 166 31.09 0.62 2.75
C ALA A 166 31.65 0.23 1.36
N ILE A 167 32.69 -0.62 1.28
CA ILE A 167 33.20 -1.10 -0.01
C ILE A 167 32.12 -1.91 -0.76
N ASN A 168 32.11 -1.81 -2.08
CA ASN A 168 31.12 -2.45 -2.96
C ASN A 168 29.66 -2.09 -2.61
N MET A 169 29.42 -0.89 -2.05
CA MET A 169 28.07 -0.32 -1.89
C MET A 169 27.79 0.75 -2.94
N GLN A 170 26.67 0.61 -3.64
CA GLN A 170 26.19 1.56 -4.65
C GLN A 170 25.69 2.87 -4.03
N ARG A 171 25.30 2.86 -2.76
CA ARG A 171 24.70 4.00 -2.06
C ARG A 171 25.41 4.31 -0.73
N PRO A 172 25.42 5.59 -0.29
CA PRO A 172 25.90 5.94 1.04
C PRO A 172 25.09 5.24 2.14
N VAL A 173 25.77 4.73 3.16
CA VAL A 173 25.13 4.13 4.34
C VAL A 173 24.25 5.18 5.04
N THR A 174 22.99 4.83 5.31
CA THR A 174 22.09 5.68 6.11
C THR A 174 22.64 5.79 7.53
N THR A 175 23.06 7.00 7.92
CA THR A 175 23.52 7.28 9.29
C THR A 175 22.35 7.63 10.21
N TRP A 176 22.38 7.11 11.42
CA TRP A 176 21.42 7.41 12.49
C TRP A 176 22.03 8.34 13.53
N PHE A 177 21.22 9.21 14.13
CA PHE A 177 21.68 10.18 15.14
C PHE A 177 20.74 10.28 16.34
N SER A 178 21.30 10.66 17.48
CA SER A 178 20.57 10.91 18.73
C SER A 178 19.86 12.26 18.69
N LYS A 179 18.53 12.22 18.60
CA LYS A 179 17.65 13.37 18.56
C LYS A 179 17.33 13.83 19.99
N SER A 180 17.91 14.96 20.40
CA SER A 180 17.70 15.56 21.73
C SER A 180 16.35 16.29 21.87
N LEU A 181 15.26 15.69 21.39
CA LEU A 181 13.90 16.19 21.54
C LEU A 181 13.10 15.17 22.37
N PRO A 182 12.67 15.49 23.60
CA PRO A 182 11.95 14.56 24.46
C PRO A 182 10.64 14.06 23.83
N GLN A 183 10.40 12.74 23.81
CA GLN A 183 9.19 12.12 23.26
C GLN A 183 8.60 11.10 24.24
N PHE A 184 7.27 10.91 24.18
CA PHE A 184 6.60 9.90 25.00
C PHE A 184 6.75 8.52 24.35
N GLU A 185 7.25 7.55 25.12
CA GLU A 185 7.45 6.16 24.70
C GLU A 185 6.83 5.22 25.77
N PRO A 186 6.32 4.03 25.41
CA PRO A 186 5.73 3.10 26.37
C PRO A 186 6.75 2.67 27.43
N VAL A 187 6.31 2.53 28.69
CA VAL A 187 7.16 2.05 29.78
C VAL A 187 7.65 0.62 29.45
N PRO A 188 8.97 0.36 29.38
CA PRO A 188 9.49 -0.98 29.10
C PRO A 188 9.04 -1.99 30.15
N LEU A 189 8.65 -3.20 29.71
CA LEU A 189 8.21 -4.30 30.60
C LEU A 189 9.27 -4.67 31.65
N GLU A 190 10.55 -4.55 31.30
CA GLU A 190 11.71 -4.79 32.18
C GLU A 190 12.50 -3.50 32.44
N HIS A 191 11.88 -2.50 33.06
CA HIS A 191 12.60 -1.31 33.52
C HIS A 191 13.21 -1.53 34.92
N PRO A 192 14.50 -1.19 35.18
CA PRO A 192 15.17 -1.49 36.45
C PRO A 192 14.51 -0.89 37.69
N HIS A 193 13.89 0.29 37.55
CA HIS A 193 13.34 1.08 38.66
C HIS A 193 11.82 1.24 38.63
N TYR A 194 11.14 0.94 37.52
CA TYR A 194 9.72 1.26 37.33
C TYR A 194 8.95 0.03 36.83
N GLU A 195 7.72 -0.13 37.29
CA GLU A 195 6.87 -1.28 36.97
C GLU A 195 5.41 -0.83 36.93
N VAL A 196 4.67 -1.19 35.88
CA VAL A 196 3.26 -0.83 35.71
C VAL A 196 2.41 -2.10 35.81
N ALA A 197 1.67 -2.25 36.90
CA ALA A 197 0.72 -3.33 37.09
C ALA A 197 -0.70 -2.89 36.66
N ARG A 198 -1.35 -3.66 35.79
CA ARG A 198 -2.78 -3.54 35.52
C ARG A 198 -3.54 -4.27 36.62
N MET A 199 -4.47 -3.58 37.27
CA MET A 199 -5.32 -4.13 38.33
C MET A 199 -6.74 -4.30 37.79
N ASP A 200 -7.30 -5.49 37.98
CA ASP A 200 -8.67 -5.81 37.56
C ASP A 200 -9.72 -5.04 38.39
N GLY A 201 -10.92 -4.89 37.80
CA GLY A 201 -12.06 -4.29 38.49
C GLY A 201 -12.68 -5.26 39.50
N THR A 202 -13.09 -4.73 40.64
CA THR A 202 -13.87 -5.43 41.67
C THR A 202 -15.19 -4.69 41.91
N VAL A 203 -16.04 -5.20 42.80
CA VAL A 203 -17.28 -4.51 43.20
C VAL A 203 -17.00 -3.15 43.86
N ASP A 204 -15.89 -3.03 44.58
CA ASP A 204 -15.54 -1.85 45.38
C ASP A 204 -14.51 -0.92 44.70
N THR A 205 -13.79 -1.39 43.68
CA THR A 205 -12.75 -0.60 42.98
C THR A 205 -12.77 -0.80 41.47
N PRO A 206 -12.80 0.28 40.66
CA PRO A 206 -12.69 0.18 39.20
C PRO A 206 -11.30 -0.32 38.76
N PRO A 207 -11.19 -0.91 37.54
CA PRO A 207 -9.90 -1.35 37.01
C PRO A 207 -8.95 -0.15 36.86
N CYS A 208 -7.67 -0.33 37.18
CA CYS A 208 -6.71 0.78 37.19
C CYS A 208 -5.28 0.35 36.81
N LEU A 209 -4.44 1.34 36.51
CA LEU A 209 -3.02 1.17 36.22
C LEU A 209 -2.21 1.67 37.42
N ARG A 210 -1.49 0.77 38.10
CA ARG A 210 -0.68 1.06 39.29
C ARG A 210 0.80 1.06 38.92
N LEU A 211 1.42 2.24 38.91
CA LEU A 211 2.86 2.38 38.85
C LEU A 211 3.48 2.08 40.22
N THR A 212 4.58 1.31 40.24
CA THR A 212 5.41 1.03 41.41
C THR A 212 6.88 1.31 41.11
N HIS A 213 7.61 1.84 42.11
CA HIS A 213 9.04 2.13 42.02
C HIS A 213 9.84 1.04 42.77
N ARG A 214 10.69 0.31 42.06
CA ARG A 214 11.50 -0.79 42.60
C ARG A 214 12.76 -0.25 43.28
N THR A 215 12.77 -0.21 44.61
CA THR A 215 13.94 0.18 45.41
C THR A 215 14.64 -1.04 46.01
N TRP A 216 15.80 -1.40 45.44
CA TRP A 216 16.75 -2.29 46.11
C TRP A 216 17.58 -1.50 47.12
N GLY A 217 18.04 -2.15 48.20
CA GLY A 217 18.64 -1.51 49.39
C GLY A 217 20.05 -0.89 49.23
N SER A 218 20.35 -0.28 48.09
CA SER A 218 21.57 0.52 47.86
C SER A 218 21.26 2.02 47.91
N GLN A 219 22.24 2.86 48.25
CA GLN A 219 22.03 4.29 48.51
C GLN A 219 21.82 5.16 47.24
N ASN A 220 21.65 4.55 46.06
CA ASN A 220 21.57 5.25 44.77
C ASN A 220 20.14 5.33 44.20
N SER A 221 19.19 5.89 44.94
CA SER A 221 17.89 6.27 44.36
C SER A 221 18.00 7.63 43.64
N LEU A 222 17.96 7.62 42.31
CA LEU A 222 17.84 8.85 41.51
C LEU A 222 16.50 9.55 41.79
N VAL A 223 16.58 10.77 42.34
CA VAL A 223 15.42 11.62 42.66
C VAL A 223 15.04 12.44 41.42
N GLU A 224 14.49 11.75 40.42
CA GLU A 224 14.15 12.30 39.11
C GLU A 224 12.67 12.70 39.02
N MET A 225 12.36 13.61 38.08
CA MET A 225 10.99 14.06 37.81
C MET A 225 10.38 13.18 36.70
N LEU A 226 9.44 12.31 37.05
CA LEU A 226 8.84 11.38 36.09
C LEU A 226 7.58 11.98 35.45
N PHE A 227 7.56 12.01 34.12
CA PHE A 227 6.47 12.54 33.30
C PHE A 227 5.70 11.38 32.66
N LEU A 228 4.43 11.18 33.01
CA LEU A 228 3.64 10.00 32.65
C LEU A 228 2.36 10.38 31.90
N ARG A 229 2.22 9.91 30.66
CA ARG A 229 1.04 10.13 29.80
C ARG A 229 0.30 8.82 29.54
N LEU A 230 -1.02 8.86 29.36
CA LEU A 230 -1.73 7.73 28.74
C LEU A 230 -1.48 7.68 27.23
N SER A 231 -1.49 6.47 26.65
CA SER A 231 -1.22 6.23 25.23
C SER A 231 -2.23 6.83 24.24
N LEU A 232 -3.45 7.16 24.70
CA LEU A 232 -4.58 7.53 23.83
C LEU A 232 -5.06 8.98 24.07
N PRO A 233 -5.40 9.74 23.00
CA PRO A 233 -6.00 11.06 23.12
C PRO A 233 -7.52 10.99 23.28
N VAL A 234 -8.09 12.02 23.92
CA VAL A 234 -9.53 12.32 23.87
C VAL A 234 -9.79 13.41 22.82
N GLN A 235 -10.87 13.25 22.05
CA GLN A 235 -11.28 14.20 21.01
C GLN A 235 -12.41 15.13 21.47
N PHE A 236 -12.19 16.45 21.40
CA PHE A 236 -13.25 17.45 21.58
C PHE A 236 -14.10 17.57 20.31
N HIS A 237 -15.34 18.07 20.41
CA HIS A 237 -16.14 18.39 19.23
C HIS A 237 -15.46 19.53 18.42
N GLN A 238 -15.58 19.50 17.08
CA GLN A 238 -15.00 20.54 16.19
C GLN A 238 -15.54 21.95 16.53
N HIS A 239 -16.79 22.04 16.97
CA HIS A 239 -17.40 23.25 17.49
C HIS A 239 -17.98 22.98 18.88
N PHE A 240 -17.66 23.84 19.85
CA PHE A 240 -18.28 23.79 21.17
C PHE A 240 -19.75 24.18 21.06
N ARG A 241 -20.64 23.29 21.52
CA ARG A 241 -22.10 23.39 21.33
C ARG A 241 -22.77 24.38 22.29
N CYS A 242 -22.11 24.74 23.38
CA CYS A 242 -22.60 25.67 24.39
C CYS A 242 -21.49 26.63 24.86
N THR A 243 -21.85 27.88 25.15
CA THR A 243 -20.95 28.85 25.78
C THR A 243 -20.61 28.43 27.21
N ALA A 244 -19.35 28.60 27.62
CA ALA A 244 -18.87 28.28 28.96
C ALA A 244 -19.76 28.91 30.06
N GLY A 245 -20.40 28.06 30.88
CA GLY A 245 -21.32 28.47 31.94
C GLY A 245 -22.82 28.26 31.65
N ALA A 246 -23.21 27.89 30.43
CA ALA A 246 -24.57 27.47 30.12
C ALA A 246 -24.77 25.97 30.34
N THR A 247 -25.67 25.57 31.26
CA THR A 247 -26.04 24.16 31.48
C THR A 247 -26.95 23.63 30.36
N PRO A 248 -26.71 22.42 29.83
CA PRO A 248 -27.46 21.86 28.68
C PRO A 248 -28.89 21.40 28.98
N LEU A 249 -29.39 21.61 30.21
CA LEU A 249 -30.70 21.13 30.69
C LEU A 249 -31.77 22.23 30.79
N ALA A 250 -31.56 23.39 30.15
CA ALA A 250 -32.63 24.36 29.93
C ALA A 250 -33.49 23.89 28.75
N SER A 251 -34.77 23.59 28.99
CA SER A 251 -35.70 23.10 27.95
C SER A 251 -35.76 24.06 26.75
N PRO A 252 -35.68 23.58 25.50
CA PRO A 252 -35.77 24.45 24.33
C PRO A 252 -37.18 25.07 24.25
N GLY A 253 -37.22 26.41 24.22
CA GLY A 253 -38.44 27.13 23.83
C GLY A 253 -38.74 26.85 22.35
N LEU A 254 -39.99 26.48 22.06
CA LEU A 254 -40.54 26.01 20.78
C LEU A 254 -39.61 26.14 19.56
N GLN A 255 -39.07 25.02 19.08
CA GLN A 255 -38.52 24.92 17.73
C GLN A 255 -39.64 25.11 16.68
N PRO A 256 -39.35 25.75 15.53
CA PRO A 256 -40.03 25.47 14.27
C PRO A 256 -39.85 23.98 13.88
N PRO A 257 -40.73 23.41 13.03
CA PRO A 257 -40.72 21.97 12.75
C PRO A 257 -39.44 21.48 12.06
N ALA A 258 -39.11 20.20 12.27
CA ALA A 258 -37.84 19.60 11.88
C ALA A 258 -37.77 19.24 10.38
N GLU A 259 -36.82 19.82 9.65
CA GLU A 259 -36.39 19.40 8.30
C GLU A 259 -34.85 19.51 8.11
N ASP A 260 -34.02 19.05 9.06
CA ASP A 260 -32.56 19.02 8.81
C ASP A 260 -31.76 17.85 9.43
N GLU A 261 -32.42 16.85 10.04
CA GLU A 261 -31.72 15.64 10.54
C GLU A 261 -31.46 14.58 9.44
N ALA A 262 -31.55 15.00 8.17
CA ALA A 262 -31.34 14.18 6.98
C ALA A 262 -30.16 14.65 6.09
N ARG A 263 -29.36 15.64 6.53
CA ARG A 263 -28.21 16.18 5.78
C ARG A 263 -26.85 16.10 6.48
N ALA A 264 -26.66 15.13 7.37
CA ALA A 264 -25.34 14.82 7.95
C ALA A 264 -24.42 14.03 6.97
N ALA A 265 -24.36 14.44 5.68
CA ALA A 265 -23.65 13.72 4.62
C ALA A 265 -23.28 14.58 3.38
N GLU A 266 -22.95 15.86 3.56
CA GLU A 266 -22.40 16.75 2.49
C GLU A 266 -21.02 17.29 2.92
N PRO A 267 -20.04 17.43 2.00
CA PRO A 267 -18.71 18.00 2.28
C PRO A 267 -18.69 19.55 2.23
N ASP A 268 -17.55 20.15 2.60
CA ASP A 268 -17.35 21.60 2.69
C ASP A 268 -17.79 22.40 1.44
N THR A 269 -18.58 23.45 1.66
CA THR A 269 -19.09 24.37 0.62
C THR A 269 -18.33 25.72 0.56
N ASP A 270 -17.10 25.77 1.08
CA ASP A 270 -16.25 26.98 1.06
C ASP A 270 -15.72 27.37 -0.34
N TYR A 271 -15.97 26.55 -1.37
CA TYR A 271 -15.56 26.83 -2.75
C TYR A 271 -16.56 27.70 -3.55
N GLU A 272 -17.86 27.69 -3.20
CA GLU A 272 -18.87 28.54 -3.85
C GLU A 272 -18.74 30.01 -3.42
N ASN A 273 -18.54 30.27 -2.12
CA ASN A 273 -18.47 31.62 -1.56
C ASN A 273 -17.28 32.44 -2.10
N LEU A 274 -16.16 31.79 -2.43
CA LEU A 274 -14.99 32.43 -3.01
C LEU A 274 -15.17 32.87 -4.47
N ARG A 275 -16.26 32.48 -5.15
CA ARG A 275 -16.54 32.86 -6.55
C ARG A 275 -17.41 34.10 -6.73
N ARG A 276 -17.84 34.76 -5.64
CA ARG A 276 -18.63 36.02 -5.68
C ARG A 276 -17.87 37.31 -5.37
N SER A 277 -16.58 37.24 -5.06
CA SER A 277 -15.84 38.37 -4.46
C SER A 277 -14.61 38.88 -5.24
N ALA A 278 -14.58 38.77 -6.58
CA ALA A 278 -13.69 39.56 -7.44
C ALA A 278 -14.07 39.56 -8.95
N GLY A 279 -14.35 40.73 -9.54
CA GLY A 279 -14.21 40.98 -11.00
C GLY A 279 -15.45 41.47 -11.76
N GLY A 280 -15.34 42.66 -12.38
CA GLY A 280 -16.38 43.33 -13.22
C GLY A 280 -17.02 44.52 -12.48
N TRP A 281 -16.82 45.81 -12.83
CA TRP A 281 -16.99 46.52 -14.12
C TRP A 281 -18.42 46.35 -14.68
N GLY A 282 -19.22 47.38 -14.99
CA GLY A 282 -19.04 48.84 -14.79
C GLY A 282 -19.85 49.63 -15.84
N GLU A 283 -20.71 50.58 -15.40
CA GLU A 283 -21.57 51.46 -16.23
C GLU A 283 -22.65 50.69 -17.06
N ALA A 284 -23.75 51.25 -17.59
CA ALA A 284 -24.27 52.63 -17.66
C ALA A 284 -25.84 52.71 -17.61
N GLU A 285 -26.35 53.94 -17.43
CA GLU A 285 -27.72 54.53 -17.62
C GLU A 285 -28.98 53.69 -17.96
N ALA A 286 -30.12 54.02 -17.31
CA ALA A 286 -31.28 54.77 -17.91
C ALA A 286 -32.66 54.50 -17.22
N GLY A 287 -33.52 55.54 -17.10
CA GLY A 287 -34.89 55.49 -16.50
C GLY A 287 -34.91 55.94 -15.02
N LYS A 288 -35.54 57.04 -14.53
CA LYS A 288 -36.83 57.73 -14.80
C LYS A 288 -38.06 56.84 -14.55
N ASP A 289 -39.08 57.24 -13.78
CA ASP A 289 -39.44 58.51 -13.10
C ASP A 289 -39.82 58.25 -11.61
N GLY A 290 -40.08 59.21 -10.70
CA GLY A 290 -39.96 60.68 -10.72
C GLY A 290 -40.88 61.40 -9.71
N THR A 291 -40.36 62.38 -8.95
CA THR A 291 -41.06 63.36 -8.08
C THR A 291 -41.72 62.80 -6.77
N ALA A 292 -41.92 63.56 -5.68
CA ALA A 292 -41.66 64.98 -5.38
C ALA A 292 -41.44 65.26 -3.86
N LYS A 293 -40.73 66.37 -3.52
CA LYS A 293 -40.96 67.34 -2.39
C LYS A 293 -41.12 66.82 -0.93
N GLU A 294 -40.77 67.54 0.15
CA GLU A 294 -40.05 68.80 0.44
C GLU A 294 -39.71 68.85 1.95
N GLY A 295 -38.85 69.78 2.40
CA GLY A 295 -38.90 70.30 3.79
C GLY A 295 -37.85 69.81 4.80
N THR A 296 -36.77 70.59 4.95
CA THR A 296 -36.02 70.82 6.21
C THR A 296 -36.60 72.09 6.90
N PRO A 297 -36.12 72.61 8.07
CA PRO A 297 -35.21 72.07 9.10
C PRO A 297 -35.63 72.31 10.60
N GLY A 298 -34.91 71.71 11.56
CA GLY A 298 -34.82 72.16 12.98
C GLY A 298 -36.02 71.85 13.88
N GLY A 299 -35.98 72.06 15.21
CA GLY A 299 -34.87 72.48 16.09
C GLY A 299 -35.27 72.52 17.58
N ALA A 300 -34.30 72.31 18.48
CA ALA A 300 -34.38 72.12 19.95
C ALA A 300 -35.47 72.85 20.80
N ALA A 301 -36.03 72.14 21.81
CA ALA A 301 -36.54 72.72 23.07
C ALA A 301 -36.69 71.69 24.25
N GLN A 302 -36.40 72.15 25.48
CA GLN A 302 -36.83 71.64 26.81
C GLN A 302 -37.50 72.83 27.55
N PRO A 303 -38.11 72.74 28.77
CA PRO A 303 -38.44 71.60 29.66
C PRO A 303 -39.99 71.41 29.74
N GLY A 304 -40.75 71.19 30.85
CA GLY A 304 -40.51 71.07 32.30
C GLY A 304 -41.81 71.19 33.14
N VAL A 305 -41.73 71.10 34.47
CA VAL A 305 -42.83 71.26 35.50
C VAL A 305 -43.87 70.11 35.49
N GLU A 306 -44.11 69.25 36.51
CA GLU A 306 -44.29 69.33 38.00
C GLU A 306 -45.75 69.70 38.43
N ALA A 307 -46.33 69.28 39.58
CA ALA A 307 -45.78 68.70 40.83
C ALA A 307 -46.81 67.90 41.70
N GLN A 308 -46.30 67.21 42.75
CA GLN A 308 -46.93 66.86 44.07
C GLN A 308 -48.08 65.80 44.18
N PRO A 309 -48.36 65.26 45.39
CA PRO A 309 -47.47 64.81 46.50
C PRO A 309 -47.82 63.36 46.98
N ALA A 310 -47.02 62.57 47.74
CA ALA A 310 -46.43 62.75 49.09
C ALA A 310 -45.61 61.45 49.46
N ARG A 311 -45.11 61.12 50.68
CA ARG A 311 -45.13 61.77 52.02
C ARG A 311 -43.81 61.59 52.83
N ALA A 312 -43.74 60.68 53.82
CA ALA A 312 -42.67 60.56 54.85
C ALA A 312 -42.71 59.15 55.54
N GLU A 313 -41.79 58.69 56.41
CA GLU A 313 -40.81 59.36 57.31
C GLU A 313 -39.46 58.59 57.50
N ASN A 314 -38.37 59.34 57.76
CA ASN A 314 -37.24 59.14 58.72
C ASN A 314 -36.33 57.86 58.71
N GLU A 315 -35.04 57.90 59.09
CA GLU A 315 -34.21 58.98 59.69
C GLU A 315 -32.67 58.83 59.39
N LYS A 316 -31.93 59.96 59.39
CA LYS A 316 -30.47 60.21 59.65
C LYS A 316 -29.36 59.34 58.98
N ASP A 317 -28.37 59.90 58.26
CA ASP A 317 -27.22 60.78 58.63
C ASP A 317 -25.99 60.04 59.24
N ALA A 318 -24.72 60.41 58.99
CA ALA A 318 -24.17 61.47 58.12
C ALA A 318 -22.72 61.21 57.58
N THR A 319 -22.52 61.86 56.43
CA THR A 319 -21.35 62.21 55.57
C THR A 319 -19.96 62.58 56.16
N THR A 320 -19.00 62.85 55.24
CA THR A 320 -17.77 63.71 55.26
C THR A 320 -16.37 63.03 55.22
N GLU A 321 -15.30 63.60 54.61
CA GLU A 321 -15.18 64.26 53.29
C GLU A 321 -13.70 64.46 52.80
N LYS A 322 -13.50 64.71 51.49
CA LYS A 322 -12.46 65.57 50.83
C LYS A 322 -10.92 65.26 50.83
N ASN A 323 -10.44 65.03 49.58
CA ASN A 323 -9.43 65.83 48.81
C ASN A 323 -7.88 65.58 48.81
N LYS A 324 -7.40 65.24 47.59
CA LYS A 324 -6.39 65.96 46.73
C LYS A 324 -4.84 65.76 46.79
N LYS A 325 -4.31 65.56 45.57
CA LYS A 325 -3.10 66.13 44.90
C LYS A 325 -1.69 65.48 45.05
N ARG A 326 -1.34 64.69 44.02
CA ARG A 326 -0.30 64.95 42.96
C ARG A 326 1.16 65.29 43.40
N GLY A 327 2.12 64.39 43.08
CA GLY A 327 3.58 64.61 43.18
C GLY A 327 4.39 63.67 42.24
N PHE A 328 5.67 63.97 41.98
CA PHE A 328 6.52 63.31 40.96
C PHE A 328 7.45 62.17 41.50
N LEU A 329 8.15 61.49 40.59
CA LEU A 329 9.16 60.42 40.80
C LEU A 329 10.37 60.90 41.66
N PHE A 330 11.24 60.06 42.26
CA PHE A 330 11.88 58.82 41.76
C PHE A 330 12.48 57.92 42.88
N LYS A 331 12.89 56.69 42.48
CA LYS A 331 13.81 55.72 43.15
C LYS A 331 13.32 54.87 44.34
N ALA A 332 13.02 53.61 43.99
CA ALA A 332 13.57 52.38 44.58
C ALA A 332 13.52 52.14 46.11
N LYS A 333 12.60 51.26 46.54
CA LYS A 333 12.91 50.26 47.58
C LYS A 333 12.10 48.97 47.42
N LYS A 334 12.69 47.87 47.90
CA LYS A 334 12.14 46.51 48.01
C LYS A 334 10.73 46.51 48.65
N VAL A 335 9.75 45.91 47.98
CA VAL A 335 8.42 45.59 48.54
C VAL A 335 8.12 44.11 48.29
N ALA A 336 7.75 43.40 49.34
CA ALA A 336 7.00 42.16 49.24
C ALA A 336 5.61 42.45 49.83
N MET A 337 4.56 42.23 49.04
CA MET A 337 3.18 42.24 49.52
C MET A 337 2.29 41.52 48.51
N MET A 338 1.27 40.80 49.00
CA MET A 338 0.38 40.02 48.16
C MET A 338 -0.55 40.92 47.34
N THR A 339 -0.53 40.77 46.01
CA THR A 339 -1.71 41.08 45.19
C THR A 339 -2.70 39.93 45.34
N GLN A 340 -3.92 40.22 45.81
CA GLN A 340 -5.00 39.25 45.80
C GLN A 340 -5.36 38.85 44.36
N PRO A 341 -5.79 37.60 44.10
CA PRO A 341 -6.43 37.26 42.83
C PRO A 341 -7.75 38.05 42.69
N PRO A 342 -8.20 38.34 41.45
CA PRO A 342 -9.48 38.99 41.22
C PRO A 342 -10.63 38.12 41.73
N SER A 343 -11.61 38.75 42.38
CA SER A 343 -12.80 38.06 42.89
C SER A 343 -13.65 37.50 41.75
N THR A 344 -13.83 36.18 41.73
CA THR A 344 -14.77 35.52 40.81
C THR A 344 -16.22 35.95 41.11
N PRO A 345 -17.06 36.19 40.09
CA PRO A 345 -18.48 36.46 40.31
C PRO A 345 -19.18 35.18 40.82
N ALA A 346 -19.98 35.31 41.86
CA ALA A 346 -20.74 34.18 42.41
C ALA A 346 -21.93 33.84 41.51
N LEU A 347 -21.91 32.64 40.90
CA LEU A 347 -23.04 32.11 40.14
C LEU A 347 -24.23 31.78 41.08
N PRO A 348 -25.50 31.98 40.65
CA PRO A 348 -26.67 31.60 41.42
C PRO A 348 -26.74 30.08 41.68
N ARG A 349 -27.19 29.69 42.87
CA ARG A 349 -27.43 28.28 43.22
C ARG A 349 -28.74 27.79 42.61
N LEU A 350 -28.72 26.64 41.94
CA LEU A 350 -29.95 25.92 41.55
C LEU A 350 -30.60 25.26 42.79
N PRO A 351 -31.91 25.44 43.07
CA PRO A 351 -32.49 25.00 44.35
C PRO A 351 -32.95 23.54 44.45
N ARG A 352 -32.85 22.72 43.39
CA ARG A 352 -33.36 21.33 43.34
C ARG A 352 -32.54 20.46 42.41
N ASP A 353 -32.52 19.15 42.69
CA ASP A 353 -32.07 18.13 41.74
C ASP A 353 -32.87 18.21 40.43
N VAL A 354 -32.15 18.09 39.31
CA VAL A 354 -32.72 17.94 37.98
C VAL A 354 -32.54 16.47 37.59
N VAL A 355 -33.65 15.81 37.26
CA VAL A 355 -33.82 14.35 37.00
C VAL A 355 -33.96 13.47 38.28
N PRO A 356 -35.07 12.69 38.41
CA PRO A 356 -35.26 11.67 39.45
C PRO A 356 -34.27 10.50 39.33
N ALA A 357 -34.08 9.75 40.42
CA ALA A 357 -33.15 8.62 40.45
C ALA A 357 -33.49 7.50 39.44
N ASP A 358 -34.77 7.34 39.10
CA ASP A 358 -35.28 6.27 38.22
C ASP A 358 -34.90 6.44 36.73
N ASN A 359 -34.41 7.63 36.33
CA ASN A 359 -34.04 7.97 34.96
C ASN A 359 -32.51 7.93 34.70
N ARG A 360 -31.72 7.34 35.61
CA ARG A 360 -30.25 7.34 35.50
C ARG A 360 -29.71 6.38 34.44
N ASP A 361 -30.45 5.31 34.16
CA ASP A 361 -30.13 4.31 33.13
C ASP A 361 -30.82 4.61 31.78
N ASP A 362 -31.35 5.83 31.61
CA ASP A 362 -32.05 6.26 30.40
C ASP A 362 -31.07 6.39 29.21
N PRO A 363 -31.25 5.59 28.13
CA PRO A 363 -30.32 5.58 27.02
C PRO A 363 -30.25 6.91 26.27
N GLU A 364 -31.32 7.72 26.23
CA GLU A 364 -31.29 9.02 25.54
C GLU A 364 -30.48 10.06 26.31
N ILE A 365 -30.48 9.99 27.65
CA ILE A 365 -29.67 10.87 28.50
C ILE A 365 -28.20 10.42 28.47
N ILE A 366 -27.94 9.11 28.46
CA ILE A 366 -26.60 8.54 28.28
C ILE A 366 -26.02 8.96 26.92
N LEU A 367 -26.80 8.87 25.83
CA LEU A 367 -26.38 9.27 24.47
C LEU A 367 -26.00 10.76 24.35
N ASN A 368 -26.65 11.63 25.11
CA ASN A 368 -26.39 13.07 25.10
C ASN A 368 -25.35 13.54 26.14
N THR A 369 -24.86 12.64 27.00
CA THR A 369 -23.84 12.95 28.00
C THR A 369 -22.49 13.21 27.32
N THR A 370 -21.85 14.33 27.67
CA THR A 370 -20.53 14.76 27.14
C THR A 370 -19.49 15.04 28.22
N THR A 371 -19.84 14.73 29.48
CA THR A 371 -19.01 14.88 30.68
C THR A 371 -18.35 13.57 31.09
N TYR A 372 -17.01 13.55 31.09
CA TYR A 372 -16.18 12.38 31.39
C TYR A 372 -15.29 12.62 32.61
N TYR A 373 -14.98 11.57 33.36
CA TYR A 373 -14.15 11.66 34.57
C TYR A 373 -13.01 10.64 34.60
N TYR A 374 -11.88 11.07 35.16
CA TYR A 374 -10.82 10.20 35.65
C TYR A 374 -10.32 10.72 37.01
N SER A 375 -9.55 9.88 37.73
CA SER A 375 -8.88 10.31 38.96
C SER A 375 -7.55 9.61 39.17
N VAL A 376 -6.65 10.28 39.88
CA VAL A 376 -5.34 9.77 40.29
C VAL A 376 -5.35 9.64 41.81
N ARG A 377 -5.09 8.43 42.33
CA ARG A 377 -4.90 8.18 43.76
C ARG A 377 -3.41 8.22 44.09
N VAL A 378 -2.99 9.26 44.79
CA VAL A 378 -1.66 9.37 45.39
C VAL A 378 -1.70 8.66 46.74
N PHE A 379 -0.92 7.61 46.91
CA PHE A 379 -0.87 6.82 48.15
C PHE A 379 -0.19 7.59 49.29
N ALA A 380 -0.65 7.36 50.52
CA ALA A 380 0.06 7.76 51.74
C ALA A 380 1.54 7.32 51.69
N GLY A 381 2.45 8.24 52.02
CA GLY A 381 3.90 8.08 51.85
C GLY A 381 4.50 8.94 50.73
N GLN A 382 3.79 9.15 49.61
CA GLN A 382 4.23 10.05 48.53
C GLN A 382 3.92 11.51 48.88
N GLU A 383 4.85 12.44 48.64
CA GLU A 383 4.62 13.86 48.99
C GLU A 383 3.75 14.59 47.93
N PRO A 384 2.57 15.14 48.29
CA PRO A 384 1.68 15.80 47.31
C PRO A 384 2.23 17.09 46.71
N SER A 385 3.16 17.76 47.39
CA SER A 385 3.84 18.97 46.90
C SER A 385 4.65 18.73 45.62
N CYS A 386 4.95 17.47 45.30
CA CYS A 386 5.74 17.07 44.14
C CYS A 386 4.91 16.27 43.10
N VAL A 387 3.59 16.40 43.14
CA VAL A 387 2.65 15.78 42.19
C VAL A 387 1.87 16.85 41.42
N TRP A 388 1.71 16.63 40.11
CA TRP A 388 0.83 17.40 39.23
C TRP A 388 -0.09 16.45 38.46
N VAL A 389 -1.36 16.82 38.28
CA VAL A 389 -2.36 15.99 37.57
C VAL A 389 -3.12 16.86 36.59
N GLY A 390 -3.36 16.37 35.37
CA GLY A 390 -4.16 17.09 34.39
C GLY A 390 -4.06 16.56 32.97
N TRP A 391 -4.00 17.48 32.02
CA TRP A 391 -3.98 17.20 30.59
C TRP A 391 -2.75 17.80 29.90
N VAL A 392 -2.31 17.14 28.83
CA VAL A 392 -1.22 17.58 27.97
C VAL A 392 -1.63 17.54 26.50
N THR A 393 -1.13 18.48 25.71
CA THR A 393 -1.18 18.41 24.24
C THR A 393 -0.08 17.47 23.72
N PRO A 394 -0.24 16.85 22.53
CA PRO A 394 0.83 16.06 21.90
C PRO A 394 2.17 16.81 21.75
N ASP A 395 2.13 18.13 21.48
CA ASP A 395 3.30 19.00 21.27
C ASP A 395 4.12 19.31 22.55
N TYR A 396 4.02 18.48 23.59
CA TYR A 396 4.79 18.67 24.83
C TYR A 396 6.12 17.92 24.78
N HIS A 397 7.20 18.70 24.63
CA HIS A 397 8.58 18.21 24.55
C HIS A 397 9.51 18.85 25.61
N GLN A 398 8.96 19.33 26.73
CA GLN A 398 9.76 19.91 27.82
C GLN A 398 10.11 18.82 28.85
N HIS A 399 11.40 18.51 28.99
CA HIS A 399 11.93 17.63 30.04
C HIS A 399 12.88 18.46 30.91
N ASP A 400 12.60 18.53 32.21
CA ASP A 400 13.27 19.44 33.14
C ASP A 400 13.25 18.81 34.55
N MET A 401 14.37 18.82 35.27
CA MET A 401 14.47 18.22 36.63
C MET A 401 13.65 18.96 37.71
N SER A 402 12.97 20.04 37.32
CA SER A 402 12.07 20.83 38.17
C SER A 402 10.90 21.36 37.34
N PHE A 403 9.72 20.75 37.46
CA PHE A 403 8.51 21.23 36.76
C PHE A 403 7.83 22.37 37.54
N ASP A 404 7.37 23.38 36.80
CA ASP A 404 6.56 24.49 37.29
C ASP A 404 5.72 25.02 36.11
N LEU A 405 4.41 25.24 36.32
CA LEU A 405 3.51 25.83 35.33
C LEU A 405 3.97 27.22 34.85
N SER A 406 4.73 27.98 35.64
CA SER A 406 5.27 29.28 35.21
C SER A 406 6.27 29.17 34.05
N LYS A 407 6.90 28.00 33.87
CA LYS A 407 7.84 27.70 32.77
C LYS A 407 7.14 27.14 31.51
N VAL A 408 5.88 26.70 31.63
CA VAL A 408 5.13 26.14 30.51
C VAL A 408 4.83 27.25 29.49
N ARG A 409 5.04 26.94 28.21
CA ARG A 409 4.74 27.90 27.13
C ARG A 409 3.23 28.13 27.05
N ALA A 410 2.81 29.33 27.42
CA ALA A 410 1.47 29.83 27.18
C ALA A 410 1.51 31.04 26.24
N VAL A 411 0.63 31.04 25.24
CA VAL A 411 0.46 32.13 24.28
C VAL A 411 -0.95 32.70 24.45
N THR A 412 -1.12 34.01 24.26
CA THR A 412 -2.46 34.62 24.19
C THR A 412 -2.62 35.26 22.83
N VAL A 413 -3.55 34.74 22.03
CA VAL A 413 -3.91 35.26 20.71
C VAL A 413 -5.13 36.16 20.89
N THR A 414 -4.93 37.46 20.74
CA THR A 414 -5.98 38.47 20.84
C THR A 414 -6.35 38.94 19.44
N MET A 415 -7.55 38.60 18.97
CA MET A 415 -8.09 39.06 17.70
C MET A 415 -8.82 40.39 17.91
N GLY A 416 -8.51 41.38 17.09
CA GLY A 416 -9.14 42.70 17.13
C GLY A 416 -9.50 43.20 15.74
N ASP A 417 -10.30 44.28 15.71
CA ASP A 417 -10.70 44.97 14.49
C ASP A 417 -9.63 45.95 14.00
N GLU A 418 -9.84 46.56 12.82
CA GLU A 418 -8.94 47.58 12.24
C GLU A 418 -8.86 48.85 13.09
N GLN A 419 -9.78 49.03 14.03
CA GLN A 419 -9.86 50.15 14.97
C GLN A 419 -9.13 49.87 16.29
N GLY A 420 -8.63 48.64 16.49
CA GLY A 420 -7.86 48.22 17.66
C GLY A 420 -8.69 47.70 18.85
N ASN A 421 -10.00 47.49 18.69
CA ASN A 421 -10.84 46.89 19.73
C ASN A 421 -10.66 45.37 19.75
N VAL A 422 -10.71 44.75 20.93
CA VAL A 422 -10.61 43.29 21.07
C VAL A 422 -11.97 42.63 20.83
N HIS A 423 -12.07 41.80 19.80
CA HIS A 423 -13.25 40.97 19.53
C HIS A 423 -13.22 39.67 20.34
N SER A 424 -12.05 39.03 20.45
CA SER A 424 -11.89 37.77 21.19
C SER A 424 -10.43 37.56 21.62
N SER A 425 -10.21 36.88 22.76
CA SER A 425 -8.87 36.56 23.24
C SER A 425 -8.80 35.10 23.68
N LEU A 426 -7.94 34.33 23.00
CA LEU A 426 -7.75 32.89 23.20
C LEU A 426 -6.41 32.64 23.90
N LYS A 427 -6.39 31.78 24.91
CA LYS A 427 -5.15 31.36 25.59
C LYS A 427 -4.77 29.94 25.17
N CYS A 428 -3.62 29.79 24.54
CA CYS A 428 -3.01 28.54 24.14
C CYS A 428 -2.04 28.08 25.24
N SER A 429 -2.06 26.79 25.60
CA SER A 429 -1.08 26.17 26.50
C SER A 429 -0.85 24.71 26.10
N ASN A 430 0.36 24.18 26.32
CA ASN A 430 0.66 22.77 26.08
C ASN A 430 0.34 21.89 27.31
N CYS A 431 0.07 22.51 28.48
CA CYS A 431 -0.31 21.82 29.72
C CYS A 431 -1.50 22.50 30.41
N TYR A 432 -2.37 21.68 31.01
CA TYR A 432 -3.50 22.11 31.82
C TYR A 432 -3.57 21.20 33.06
N MET A 433 -2.86 21.57 34.13
CA MET A 433 -2.68 20.74 35.33
C MET A 433 -2.94 21.53 36.61
N VAL A 434 -3.27 20.81 37.69
CA VAL A 434 -3.32 21.33 39.07
C VAL A 434 -2.14 20.82 39.89
N TRP A 435 -1.71 21.62 40.88
CA TRP A 435 -0.67 21.25 41.82
C TRP A 435 -1.25 20.45 43.00
N GLY A 436 -0.67 19.29 43.32
CA GLY A 436 -1.10 18.49 44.48
C GLY A 436 -0.92 19.21 45.82
N GLY A 437 -0.04 20.22 45.89
CA GLY A 437 0.21 21.01 47.08
C GLY A 437 -0.89 22.03 47.44
N ASP A 438 -1.68 22.50 46.46
CA ASP A 438 -2.78 23.45 46.72
C ASP A 438 -3.91 22.83 47.58
N PHE A 439 -4.06 21.50 47.49
CA PHE A 439 -5.08 20.74 48.21
C PHE A 439 -4.63 20.30 49.62
N VAL A 440 -3.41 20.65 50.05
CA VAL A 440 -2.85 20.33 51.37
C VAL A 440 -2.88 21.58 52.26
N SER A 441 -3.34 21.43 53.50
CA SER A 441 -3.39 22.55 54.45
C SER A 441 -2.00 23.17 54.69
N PRO A 442 -1.86 24.50 54.71
CA PRO A 442 -0.54 25.17 54.75
C PRO A 442 0.27 24.89 56.03
N GLY A 443 -0.31 24.28 57.06
CA GLY A 443 0.40 23.79 58.25
C GLY A 443 1.02 22.38 58.13
N GLN A 444 0.87 21.69 56.99
CA GLN A 444 1.40 20.33 56.75
C GLN A 444 2.42 20.25 55.60
N GLN A 445 2.78 21.37 54.97
CA GLN A 445 3.81 21.41 53.93
C GLN A 445 5.16 20.90 54.49
N GLY A 446 5.79 19.94 53.81
CA GLY A 446 7.05 19.31 54.25
C GLY A 446 6.91 18.21 55.32
N ARG A 447 5.75 17.55 55.44
CA ARG A 447 5.60 16.29 56.20
C ARG A 447 4.95 15.19 55.36
N ILE A 448 5.39 13.95 55.58
CA ILE A 448 4.84 12.76 54.91
C ILE A 448 3.35 12.63 55.24
N SER A 449 2.51 12.50 54.20
CA SER A 449 1.08 12.28 54.38
C SER A 449 0.79 10.84 54.82
N HIS A 450 0.05 10.68 55.91
CA HIS A 450 -0.53 9.39 56.34
C HIS A 450 -1.90 9.09 55.70
N THR A 451 -2.36 9.93 54.78
CA THR A 451 -3.65 9.79 54.09
C THR A 451 -3.48 9.90 52.58
N ASP A 452 -4.17 9.04 51.83
CA ASP A 452 -4.24 9.12 50.37
C ASP A 452 -4.82 10.47 49.91
N LEU A 453 -4.35 10.96 48.77
CA LEU A 453 -4.91 12.11 48.06
C LEU A 453 -5.45 11.64 46.70
N VAL A 454 -6.76 11.67 46.53
CA VAL A 454 -7.44 11.43 45.26
C VAL A 454 -7.70 12.76 44.58
N ILE A 455 -7.01 13.02 43.46
CA ILE A 455 -7.27 14.15 42.58
C ILE A 455 -8.15 13.66 41.43
N GLY A 456 -9.37 14.15 41.36
CA GLY A 456 -10.31 13.91 40.26
C GLY A 456 -10.27 15.03 39.22
N CYS A 457 -10.58 14.69 37.97
CA CYS A 457 -10.75 15.66 36.90
C CYS A 457 -11.97 15.27 36.05
N LEU A 458 -12.84 16.24 35.80
CA LEU A 458 -14.03 16.12 34.95
C LEU A 458 -13.83 17.03 33.73
N VAL A 459 -14.10 16.51 32.53
CA VAL A 459 -14.01 17.25 31.26
C VAL A 459 -15.32 17.16 30.49
N ASP A 460 -15.79 18.29 30.00
CA ASP A 460 -16.94 18.44 29.12
C ASP A 460 -16.46 18.64 27.66
N LEU A 461 -16.78 17.68 26.78
CA LEU A 461 -16.37 17.71 25.37
C LEU A 461 -17.23 18.65 24.49
N ALA A 462 -18.38 19.12 25.00
CA ALA A 462 -19.29 20.03 24.32
C ALA A 462 -19.04 21.51 24.68
N THR A 463 -18.55 21.83 25.88
CA THR A 463 -18.14 23.21 26.26
C THR A 463 -16.63 23.44 26.29
N GLY A 464 -15.81 22.37 26.28
CA GLY A 464 -14.36 22.46 26.41
C GLY A 464 -13.86 22.77 27.83
N LEU A 465 -14.76 22.80 28.82
CA LEU A 465 -14.41 23.07 30.21
C LEU A 465 -13.83 21.82 30.89
N MET A 466 -12.83 22.05 31.75
CA MET A 466 -12.31 21.05 32.68
C MET A 466 -12.38 21.57 34.11
N THR A 467 -12.78 20.71 35.04
CA THR A 467 -12.81 20.99 36.48
C THR A 467 -12.01 19.94 37.24
N PHE A 468 -11.47 20.33 38.39
CA PHE A 468 -10.60 19.50 39.23
C PHE A 468 -11.18 19.42 40.63
N THR A 469 -11.06 18.26 41.28
CA THR A 469 -11.56 18.03 42.64
C THR A 469 -10.52 17.26 43.45
N ALA A 470 -10.47 17.48 44.77
CA ALA A 470 -9.52 16.77 45.65
C ALA A 470 -10.24 16.17 46.86
N ASN A 471 -10.11 14.86 47.08
CA ASN A 471 -10.77 14.13 48.19
C ASN A 471 -12.27 14.47 48.34
N GLY A 472 -12.98 14.63 47.20
CA GLY A 472 -14.39 15.01 47.13
C GLY A 472 -14.70 16.51 47.39
N LYS A 473 -13.71 17.30 47.81
CA LYS A 473 -13.82 18.75 47.98
C LYS A 473 -13.20 19.49 46.80
N GLU A 474 -14.00 19.66 45.75
CA GLU A 474 -14.39 21.00 45.23
C GLU A 474 -15.28 20.84 43.98
N SER A 475 -16.49 20.33 44.19
CA SER A 475 -17.62 20.57 43.27
C SER A 475 -18.87 20.82 44.10
N ASN A 476 -19.40 22.04 44.08
CA ASN A 476 -20.73 22.36 44.64
C ASN A 476 -21.86 22.06 43.64
N THR A 477 -21.56 21.26 42.61
CA THR A 477 -22.44 20.87 41.52
C THR A 477 -22.48 19.35 41.45
N PHE A 478 -23.63 18.76 41.83
CA PHE A 478 -23.91 17.34 41.65
C PHE A 478 -24.30 17.10 40.19
N PHE A 479 -23.34 16.63 39.39
CA PHE A 479 -23.64 16.15 38.04
C PHE A 479 -24.18 14.73 38.14
N GLN A 480 -25.47 14.55 37.86
CA GLN A 480 -25.97 13.23 37.46
C GLN A 480 -25.40 12.93 36.07
N ASN A 481 -25.03 11.66 35.84
CA ASN A 481 -24.55 11.11 34.57
C ASN A 481 -23.17 11.64 34.14
N ILE A 482 -22.13 10.92 34.58
CA ILE A 482 -20.72 11.13 34.20
C ILE A 482 -20.19 9.83 33.62
N MET A 483 -19.56 9.89 32.46
CA MET A 483 -18.98 8.70 31.79
C MET A 483 -17.54 8.42 32.22
N PRO A 484 -17.09 7.14 32.17
CA PRO A 484 -15.68 6.80 32.35
C PRO A 484 -14.85 7.24 31.14
N LEU A 485 -13.57 7.54 31.36
CA LEU A 485 -12.63 7.95 30.31
C LEU A 485 -12.55 6.96 29.12
N SER A 486 -12.83 5.66 29.33
CA SER A 486 -12.91 4.65 28.27
C SER A 486 -13.93 5.01 27.18
N ALA A 487 -15.08 5.58 27.54
CA ALA A 487 -16.12 6.00 26.60
C ALA A 487 -15.76 7.27 25.80
N ALA A 488 -14.72 8.01 26.20
CA ALA A 488 -14.17 9.14 25.43
C ALA A 488 -13.06 8.72 24.45
N MET A 489 -12.33 7.64 24.76
CA MET A 489 -11.17 7.18 23.98
C MET A 489 -11.52 6.10 22.94
N PHE A 490 -12.54 5.27 23.20
CA PHE A 490 -12.91 4.14 22.35
C PHE A 490 -14.30 4.34 21.73
N LEU A 491 -14.39 4.33 20.40
CA LEU A 491 -15.65 4.56 19.68
C LEU A 491 -16.70 3.46 19.93
N SER A 492 -16.27 2.22 20.16
CA SER A 492 -17.16 1.11 20.56
C SER A 492 -17.80 1.35 21.93
N GLU A 493 -17.00 1.80 22.90
CA GLU A 493 -17.42 2.00 24.28
C GLU A 493 -18.09 3.37 24.51
N ARG A 494 -18.28 4.19 23.46
CA ARG A 494 -18.85 5.54 23.59
C ARG A 494 -20.25 5.57 24.21
N LYS A 495 -21.00 4.46 24.13
CA LYS A 495 -22.33 4.29 24.75
C LYS A 495 -22.28 3.48 26.05
N ASN A 496 -21.10 3.07 26.52
CA ASN A 496 -20.94 2.15 27.64
C ASN A 496 -20.64 2.92 28.94
N PRO A 497 -21.55 2.94 29.94
CA PRO A 497 -21.29 3.58 31.22
C PRO A 497 -20.31 2.79 32.11
N ALA A 498 -20.03 1.52 31.80
CA ALA A 498 -19.13 0.69 32.60
C ALA A 498 -17.65 1.06 32.38
N PRO A 499 -16.84 1.27 33.44
CA PRO A 499 -15.43 1.59 33.30
C PRO A 499 -14.63 0.39 32.81
N GLN A 500 -13.99 0.53 31.64
CA GLN A 500 -13.09 -0.49 31.07
C GLN A 500 -11.63 -0.02 31.08
N CYS A 501 -10.70 -0.98 31.08
CA CYS A 501 -9.27 -0.74 30.95
C CYS A 501 -8.64 -1.63 29.87
N PRO A 502 -8.94 -1.41 28.56
CA PRO A 502 -8.45 -2.27 27.48
C PRO A 502 -6.92 -2.29 27.38
N PRO A 503 -6.28 -3.37 26.87
CA PRO A 503 -4.83 -3.50 26.81
C PRO A 503 -4.11 -2.31 26.16
N ARG A 504 -4.66 -1.75 25.07
CA ARG A 504 -4.16 -0.58 24.34
C ARG A 504 -3.96 0.68 25.21
N LEU A 505 -4.65 0.77 26.35
CA LEU A 505 -4.42 1.83 27.31
C LEU A 505 -3.18 1.51 28.14
N GLU A 506 -2.09 2.23 27.86
CA GLU A 506 -0.76 2.04 28.44
C GLU A 506 -0.27 3.34 29.07
N VAL A 507 0.69 3.21 29.99
CA VAL A 507 1.43 4.34 30.54
C VAL A 507 2.70 4.54 29.71
N GLN A 508 2.90 5.76 29.22
CA GLN A 508 4.09 6.19 28.50
C GLN A 508 4.91 7.13 29.38
N MET A 509 6.23 7.02 29.35
CA MET A 509 7.16 7.94 30.01
C MET A 509 7.82 8.89 29.00
N LEU A 510 8.18 10.11 29.42
CA LEU A 510 8.87 11.07 28.55
C LEU A 510 10.38 10.78 28.50
N MET A 511 10.82 10.20 27.40
CA MET A 511 12.20 9.84 27.10
C MET A 511 12.94 11.05 26.50
N PRO A 512 14.06 11.53 27.08
CA PRO A 512 14.68 12.80 26.67
C PRO A 512 15.49 12.75 25.35
N VAL A 513 15.76 11.56 24.80
CA VAL A 513 16.47 11.34 23.54
C VAL A 513 15.73 10.29 22.73
N SER A 514 15.81 10.31 21.40
CA SER A 514 15.42 9.15 20.58
C SER A 514 16.35 8.97 19.38
N TRP A 515 16.35 7.80 18.76
CA TRP A 515 17.01 7.60 17.47
C TRP A 515 16.17 8.24 16.36
N SER A 516 16.80 8.94 15.42
CA SER A 516 16.14 9.45 14.22
C SER A 516 17.08 9.37 13.03
N ARG A 517 16.49 9.21 11.85
CA ARG A 517 17.19 8.91 10.60
C ARG A 517 17.76 10.18 9.97
N MET A 518 18.99 10.14 9.46
CA MET A 518 19.53 11.22 8.63
C MET A 518 19.00 11.11 7.19
N PRO A 519 18.44 12.18 6.60
CA PRO A 519 18.05 12.21 5.19
C PRO A 519 19.25 11.95 4.25
N ASN A 520 19.00 11.26 3.13
CA ASN A 520 20.03 10.97 2.12
C ASN A 520 20.47 12.23 1.36
N HIS A 521 19.56 13.21 1.25
CA HIS A 521 19.74 14.45 0.51
C HIS A 521 19.24 15.63 1.35
N PHE A 522 19.83 16.80 1.13
CA PHE A 522 19.47 18.06 1.80
C PHE A 522 19.29 19.15 0.75
N LEU A 523 18.50 20.17 1.06
CA LEU A 523 18.33 21.34 0.18
C LEU A 523 19.66 22.11 0.05
N HIS A 524 20.11 22.36 -1.18
CA HIS A 524 21.24 23.25 -1.44
C HIS A 524 20.80 24.71 -1.28
N VAL A 525 21.37 25.41 -0.30
CA VAL A 525 21.00 26.79 0.06
C VAL A 525 22.20 27.72 -0.09
N ASP A 526 22.19 28.48 -1.19
CA ASP A 526 23.19 29.51 -1.47
C ASP A 526 22.90 30.76 -0.64
N THR A 527 23.92 31.25 0.09
CA THR A 527 23.85 32.53 0.81
C THR A 527 24.90 33.49 0.28
N ARG A 528 24.48 34.69 -0.13
CA ARG A 528 25.38 35.72 -0.69
C ARG A 528 25.03 37.11 -0.22
N ARG A 529 26.03 37.97 -0.05
CA ARG A 529 25.81 39.38 0.26
C ARG A 529 25.26 40.09 -0.98
N ALA A 530 24.00 40.54 -0.93
CA ALA A 530 23.33 41.21 -2.05
C ALA A 530 23.73 42.70 -2.19
N GLY A 531 24.42 43.24 -1.19
CA GLY A 531 24.95 44.60 -1.16
C GLY A 531 24.89 45.17 0.27
N GLU A 532 25.30 46.42 0.46
CA GLU A 532 25.18 47.06 1.77
C GLU A 532 23.72 47.26 2.16
N ARG A 533 22.92 47.85 1.25
CA ARG A 533 21.49 48.19 1.45
C ARG A 533 20.54 47.00 1.36
N LEU A 534 20.88 45.98 0.57
CA LEU A 534 20.03 44.81 0.31
C LEU A 534 20.29 43.64 1.27
N GLY A 535 21.30 43.72 2.12
CA GLY A 535 21.58 42.68 3.11
C GLY A 535 22.11 41.38 2.49
N TRP A 536 21.49 40.26 2.87
CA TRP A 536 21.82 38.91 2.42
C TRP A 536 20.70 38.39 1.52
N ALA A 537 21.07 37.82 0.38
CA ALA A 537 20.17 36.98 -0.41
C ALA A 537 20.41 35.50 -0.04
N VAL A 538 19.31 34.77 0.12
CA VAL A 538 19.28 33.33 0.35
C VAL A 538 18.51 32.72 -0.82
N GLN A 539 19.06 31.69 -1.47
CA GLN A 539 18.48 31.08 -2.65
C GLN A 539 18.53 29.55 -2.55
N CYS A 540 17.43 28.90 -2.94
CA CYS A 540 17.32 27.45 -3.14
C CYS A 540 16.70 27.27 -4.53
N GLN A 541 17.24 26.38 -5.35
CA GLN A 541 16.80 26.20 -6.74
C GLN A 541 16.10 24.86 -6.96
N GLU A 542 16.60 23.80 -6.33
CA GLU A 542 16.12 22.44 -6.52
C GLU A 542 15.01 22.10 -5.51
N PRO A 543 13.87 21.54 -5.94
CA PRO A 543 12.85 21.01 -5.04
C PRO A 543 13.25 19.62 -4.54
N LEU A 544 13.14 19.40 -3.23
CA LEU A 544 13.29 18.09 -2.61
C LEU A 544 11.97 17.66 -1.96
N MET A 545 11.57 16.42 -2.16
CA MET A 545 10.36 15.81 -1.60
C MET A 545 10.71 14.51 -0.88
N MET A 546 9.92 14.14 0.12
CA MET A 546 10.05 12.88 0.86
C MET A 546 8.66 12.34 1.22
N MET A 547 8.57 11.02 1.40
CA MET A 547 7.38 10.35 1.93
C MET A 547 7.49 10.20 3.45
N ALA A 548 6.40 10.48 4.16
CA ALA A 548 6.35 10.42 5.62
C ALA A 548 5.05 9.76 6.09
N LEU A 549 5.11 9.00 7.18
CA LEU A 549 3.97 8.37 7.82
C LEU A 549 3.46 9.27 8.95
N HIS A 550 2.15 9.50 9.01
CA HIS A 550 1.46 10.15 10.13
C HIS A 550 0.82 9.10 11.03
N ILE A 551 1.09 9.17 12.33
CA ILE A 551 0.49 8.32 13.37
C ILE A 551 -0.69 9.11 13.96
N PRO A 552 -1.95 8.73 13.69
CA PRO A 552 -3.10 9.57 14.06
C PRO A 552 -3.31 9.67 15.58
N GLU A 553 -3.05 8.61 16.34
CA GLU A 553 -3.22 8.58 17.79
C GLU A 553 -2.25 9.51 18.52
N GLU A 554 -0.98 9.52 18.11
CA GLU A 554 0.03 10.42 18.68
C GLU A 554 0.00 11.83 18.06
N ASN A 555 -0.66 11.98 16.91
CA ASN A 555 -0.55 13.14 16.01
C ASN A 555 0.91 13.46 15.60
N ARG A 556 1.74 12.42 15.45
CA ARG A 556 3.18 12.50 15.10
C ARG A 556 3.41 12.18 13.63
N CYS A 557 4.39 12.82 12.99
CA CYS A 557 4.92 12.37 11.70
C CYS A 557 6.34 11.79 11.85
N MET A 558 6.71 10.87 10.97
CA MET A 558 8.04 10.25 10.87
C MET A 558 8.36 9.91 9.40
N ASP A 559 9.65 9.82 9.05
CA ASP A 559 10.11 9.34 7.74
C ASP A 559 9.62 7.89 7.53
N ILE A 560 9.10 7.54 6.35
CA ILE A 560 8.71 6.15 6.07
C ILE A 560 9.92 5.20 6.12
N LEU A 561 11.12 5.71 5.89
CA LEU A 561 12.36 4.95 6.01
C LEU A 561 12.79 4.71 7.47
N GLU A 562 12.16 5.35 8.48
CA GLU A 562 12.37 4.95 9.89
C GLU A 562 11.73 3.58 10.23
N LEU A 563 10.94 2.99 9.33
CA LEU A 563 10.43 1.61 9.44
C LEU A 563 11.51 0.54 9.16
N SER A 564 12.76 0.90 8.85
CA SER A 564 13.86 -0.08 8.82
C SER A 564 14.22 -0.60 10.21
N GLU A 565 14.20 0.27 11.23
CA GLU A 565 14.51 -0.08 12.63
C GLU A 565 13.25 -0.47 13.41
N ARG A 566 12.09 0.12 13.07
CA ARG A 566 10.80 -0.18 13.73
C ARG A 566 10.09 -1.35 13.05
N LEU A 567 10.67 -2.54 13.22
CA LEU A 567 10.23 -3.81 12.62
C LEU A 567 8.77 -4.19 12.98
N ASP A 568 8.26 -3.70 14.10
CA ASP A 568 6.87 -3.86 14.54
C ASP A 568 5.90 -3.04 13.67
N LEU A 569 6.15 -1.74 13.52
CA LEU A 569 5.38 -0.85 12.66
C LEU A 569 5.56 -1.19 11.17
N GLN A 570 6.75 -1.68 10.78
CA GLN A 570 7.02 -2.21 9.44
C GLN A 570 6.09 -3.39 9.11
N ARG A 571 5.98 -4.38 10.00
CA ARG A 571 5.08 -5.53 9.84
C ARG A 571 3.62 -5.06 9.78
N PHE A 572 3.19 -4.21 10.71
CA PHE A 572 1.83 -3.65 10.73
C PHE A 572 1.49 -2.91 9.42
N HIS A 573 2.40 -2.07 8.91
CA HIS A 573 2.19 -1.35 7.65
C HIS A 573 2.20 -2.30 6.43
N SER A 574 3.07 -3.31 6.40
CA SER A 574 3.07 -4.32 5.33
C SER A 574 1.76 -5.13 5.27
N HIS A 575 1.18 -5.47 6.43
CA HIS A 575 -0.16 -6.08 6.50
C HIS A 575 -1.27 -5.09 6.10
N THR A 576 -1.08 -3.79 6.34
CA THR A 576 -2.03 -2.75 5.89
C THR A 576 -2.05 -2.63 4.36
N LEU A 577 -0.87 -2.65 3.71
CA LEU A 577 -0.77 -2.71 2.23
C LEU A 577 -1.39 -4.00 1.68
N SER A 578 -1.15 -5.14 2.34
CA SER A 578 -1.78 -6.42 1.98
C SER A 578 -3.32 -6.41 2.17
N LEU A 579 -3.83 -5.68 3.17
CA LEU A 579 -5.27 -5.53 3.39
C LEU A 579 -5.91 -4.72 2.25
N TYR A 580 -5.30 -3.62 1.81
CA TYR A 580 -5.79 -2.86 0.66
C TYR A 580 -5.84 -3.73 -0.62
N ARG A 581 -4.83 -4.58 -0.85
CA ARG A 581 -4.85 -5.59 -1.92
C ARG A 581 -6.03 -6.57 -1.78
N SER A 582 -6.26 -7.13 -0.59
CA SER A 582 -7.40 -8.03 -0.36
C SER A 582 -8.75 -7.34 -0.54
N VAL A 583 -8.84 -6.04 -0.27
CA VAL A 583 -10.07 -5.24 -0.38
C VAL A 583 -10.40 -4.83 -1.83
N CYS A 584 -9.39 -4.62 -2.69
CA CYS A 584 -9.60 -4.44 -4.15
C CYS A 584 -9.48 -5.73 -4.98
N ALA A 585 -9.32 -6.88 -4.31
CA ALA A 585 -9.13 -8.17 -4.94
C ALA A 585 -10.23 -8.54 -5.95
N LEU A 586 -9.89 -9.46 -6.84
CA LEU A 586 -10.79 -9.99 -7.89
C LEU A 586 -11.36 -8.93 -8.85
N GLY A 587 -10.82 -7.70 -8.85
CA GLY A 587 -11.20 -6.63 -9.79
C GLY A 587 -12.33 -5.73 -9.28
N ASN A 588 -12.42 -5.53 -7.95
CA ASN A 588 -13.39 -4.63 -7.33
C ASN A 588 -13.08 -3.15 -7.61
N ASN A 589 -13.35 -2.70 -8.84
CA ASN A 589 -13.08 -1.35 -9.31
C ASN A 589 -13.81 -0.27 -8.49
N ARG A 590 -14.97 -0.60 -7.90
CA ARG A 590 -15.71 0.34 -7.02
C ARG A 590 -14.86 0.78 -5.83
N VAL A 591 -14.10 -0.15 -5.24
CA VAL A 591 -13.22 0.12 -4.10
C VAL A 591 -11.81 0.50 -4.54
N ALA A 592 -11.31 0.02 -5.69
CA ALA A 592 -10.06 0.50 -6.28
C ALA A 592 -10.05 2.03 -6.47
N HIS A 593 -11.16 2.60 -6.97
CA HIS A 593 -11.36 4.06 -7.03
C HIS A 593 -11.34 4.73 -5.64
N ALA A 594 -11.88 4.09 -4.60
CA ALA A 594 -11.86 4.65 -3.25
C ALA A 594 -10.45 4.62 -2.62
N LEU A 595 -9.69 3.53 -2.83
CA LEU A 595 -8.31 3.39 -2.34
C LEU A 595 -7.37 4.46 -2.91
N CYS A 596 -7.63 4.99 -4.10
CA CYS A 596 -6.91 6.12 -4.69
C CYS A 596 -7.03 7.44 -3.88
N SER A 597 -7.89 7.50 -2.85
CA SER A 597 -7.94 8.60 -1.87
C SER A 597 -7.11 8.35 -0.61
N HIS A 598 -6.73 7.09 -0.34
CA HIS A 598 -5.92 6.69 0.81
C HIS A 598 -4.43 6.56 0.47
N VAL A 599 -4.12 6.10 -0.75
CA VAL A 599 -2.77 6.08 -1.32
C VAL A 599 -2.86 6.66 -2.73
N ASP A 600 -2.15 7.75 -2.99
CA ASP A 600 -2.24 8.44 -4.28
C ASP A 600 -1.22 7.90 -5.33
N GLN A 601 -1.48 8.22 -6.60
CA GLN A 601 -0.65 7.76 -7.72
C GLN A 601 0.81 8.27 -7.65
N ALA A 602 1.06 9.44 -7.07
CA ALA A 602 2.40 10.00 -6.94
C ALA A 602 3.20 9.30 -5.84
N GLN A 603 2.56 8.98 -4.71
CA GLN A 603 3.14 8.15 -3.65
C GLN A 603 3.57 6.78 -4.17
N LEU A 604 2.70 6.10 -4.94
CA LEU A 604 3.04 4.83 -5.59
C LEU A 604 4.23 4.99 -6.54
N LEU A 605 4.20 5.98 -7.44
CA LEU A 605 5.27 6.19 -8.43
C LEU A 605 6.61 6.62 -7.81
N HIS A 606 6.61 7.22 -6.63
CA HIS A 606 7.78 7.55 -5.82
C HIS A 606 8.33 6.32 -5.08
N ALA A 607 7.46 5.54 -4.44
CA ALA A 607 7.83 4.28 -3.76
C ALA A 607 8.36 3.20 -4.72
N LEU A 608 8.00 3.27 -6.01
CA LEU A 608 8.62 2.46 -7.06
C LEU A 608 10.11 2.80 -7.24
N GLU A 609 10.44 4.10 -7.35
CA GLU A 609 11.79 4.60 -7.61
C GLU A 609 12.73 4.56 -6.40
N ASP A 610 12.22 4.64 -5.17
CA ASP A 610 13.10 4.64 -4.00
C ASP A 610 13.76 3.26 -3.77
N ALA A 611 15.09 3.26 -3.89
CA ALA A 611 15.95 2.12 -3.63
C ALA A 611 16.09 1.78 -2.12
N HIS A 612 15.81 2.74 -1.22
CA HIS A 612 16.05 2.61 0.22
C HIS A 612 14.87 1.97 0.98
N LEU A 613 13.71 1.85 0.35
CA LEU A 613 12.53 1.22 0.96
C LEU A 613 12.81 -0.24 1.37
N PRO A 614 12.52 -0.64 2.62
CA PRO A 614 12.66 -2.02 3.06
C PRO A 614 11.83 -3.00 2.22
N GLY A 615 12.41 -4.17 1.90
CA GLY A 615 11.84 -5.18 0.99
C GLY A 615 10.34 -5.46 1.14
N PRO A 616 9.82 -5.77 2.34
CA PRO A 616 8.39 -6.03 2.55
C PRO A 616 7.48 -4.84 2.19
N LEU A 617 7.94 -3.60 2.41
CA LEU A 617 7.18 -2.40 2.04
C LEU A 617 7.26 -2.15 0.54
N ARG A 618 8.46 -2.27 -0.04
CA ARG A 618 8.69 -2.15 -1.49
C ARG A 618 7.82 -3.15 -2.26
N ALA A 619 7.87 -4.44 -1.92
CA ALA A 619 7.01 -5.46 -2.52
C ALA A 619 5.52 -5.16 -2.33
N GLY A 620 5.11 -4.69 -1.14
CA GLY A 620 3.72 -4.29 -0.85
C GLY A 620 3.20 -3.17 -1.75
N TYR A 621 3.99 -2.13 -2.01
CA TYR A 621 3.59 -1.02 -2.90
C TYR A 621 3.48 -1.44 -4.38
N TYR A 622 4.35 -2.34 -4.86
CA TYR A 622 4.27 -2.87 -6.23
C TYR A 622 3.04 -3.79 -6.41
N ASP A 623 2.81 -4.73 -5.48
CA ASP A 623 1.65 -5.62 -5.54
C ASP A 623 0.34 -4.82 -5.36
N LEU A 624 0.33 -3.70 -4.63
CA LEU A 624 -0.82 -2.79 -4.51
C LEU A 624 -1.09 -2.00 -5.80
N LEU A 625 -0.05 -1.46 -6.44
CA LEU A 625 -0.14 -0.78 -7.74
C LEU A 625 -0.78 -1.70 -8.80
N ILE A 626 -0.29 -2.95 -8.87
CA ILE A 626 -0.84 -4.00 -9.73
C ILE A 626 -2.31 -4.26 -9.41
N SER A 627 -2.65 -4.44 -8.12
CA SER A 627 -4.00 -4.82 -7.68
C SER A 627 -5.06 -3.73 -7.93
N ILE A 628 -4.69 -2.45 -7.84
CA ILE A 628 -5.60 -1.31 -8.07
C ILE A 628 -5.78 -1.03 -9.57
N HIS A 629 -4.69 -0.97 -10.34
CA HIS A 629 -4.72 -0.41 -11.70
C HIS A 629 -4.61 -1.45 -12.83
N LEU A 630 -3.99 -2.61 -12.59
CA LEU A 630 -3.64 -3.54 -13.68
C LEU A 630 -4.40 -4.86 -13.61
N GLU A 631 -4.71 -5.38 -12.42
CA GLU A 631 -5.30 -6.71 -12.22
C GLU A 631 -6.63 -6.93 -12.97
N SER A 632 -7.50 -5.92 -13.03
CA SER A 632 -8.78 -5.98 -13.77
C SER A 632 -8.53 -6.12 -15.28
N ALA A 633 -7.65 -5.29 -15.84
CA ALA A 633 -7.28 -5.31 -17.26
C ALA A 633 -6.51 -6.59 -17.63
N CYS A 634 -5.56 -7.00 -16.79
CA CYS A 634 -4.74 -8.20 -16.97
C CYS A 634 -5.59 -9.47 -17.00
N ARG A 635 -6.56 -9.60 -16.09
CA ARG A 635 -7.45 -10.77 -16.09
C ARG A 635 -8.36 -10.79 -17.32
N SER A 636 -8.90 -9.64 -17.71
CA SER A 636 -9.69 -9.49 -18.94
C SER A 636 -8.87 -9.77 -20.21
N ARG A 637 -7.58 -9.42 -20.26
CA ARG A 637 -6.70 -9.78 -21.37
C ARG A 637 -6.42 -11.28 -21.40
N ARG A 638 -5.99 -11.85 -20.27
CA ARG A 638 -5.54 -13.25 -20.17
C ARG A 638 -6.68 -14.25 -20.42
N SER A 639 -7.90 -13.95 -19.98
CA SER A 639 -9.09 -14.80 -20.24
C SER A 639 -9.52 -14.84 -21.71
N MET A 640 -8.93 -14.02 -22.58
CA MET A 640 -9.21 -13.94 -24.02
C MET A 640 -7.95 -14.15 -24.89
N LEU A 641 -6.81 -14.45 -24.27
CA LEU A 641 -5.54 -14.63 -24.99
C LEU A 641 -5.51 -15.91 -25.82
N SER A 642 -6.12 -16.99 -25.31
CA SER A 642 -6.22 -18.30 -25.99
C SER A 642 -7.29 -18.39 -27.09
N GLU A 643 -7.76 -17.24 -27.59
CA GLU A 643 -8.81 -17.12 -28.60
C GLU A 643 -8.23 -16.44 -29.85
N TYR A 644 -8.23 -17.13 -30.99
CA TYR A 644 -7.52 -16.68 -32.19
C TYR A 644 -8.50 -16.27 -33.28
N ILE A 645 -9.25 -15.18 -33.03
CA ILE A 645 -10.20 -14.60 -33.99
C ILE A 645 -9.46 -13.62 -34.89
N VAL A 646 -9.38 -13.91 -36.18
CA VAL A 646 -8.64 -13.11 -37.17
C VAL A 646 -9.60 -12.51 -38.21
N PRO A 647 -9.62 -11.18 -38.43
CA PRO A 647 -10.39 -10.55 -39.49
C PRO A 647 -9.65 -10.63 -40.84
N LEU A 648 -10.37 -10.70 -41.94
CA LEU A 648 -9.76 -10.62 -43.28
C LEU A 648 -9.37 -9.17 -43.64
N THR A 649 -8.10 -8.82 -43.45
CA THR A 649 -7.52 -7.51 -43.78
C THR A 649 -6.31 -7.63 -44.72
N GLU A 650 -5.89 -6.52 -45.33
CA GLU A 650 -4.64 -6.47 -46.11
C GLU A 650 -3.39 -6.69 -45.23
N GLU A 651 -3.43 -6.25 -43.98
CA GLU A 651 -2.38 -6.51 -42.98
C GLU A 651 -2.28 -8.00 -42.66
N THR A 652 -3.41 -8.66 -42.37
CA THR A 652 -3.49 -10.12 -42.14
C THR A 652 -2.91 -10.88 -43.32
N ARG A 653 -3.27 -10.50 -44.56
CA ARG A 653 -2.73 -11.10 -45.78
C ARG A 653 -1.21 -10.95 -45.87
N ALA A 654 -0.61 -9.88 -45.35
CA ALA A 654 0.84 -9.68 -45.40
C ALA A 654 1.63 -10.56 -44.42
N ILE A 655 0.97 -11.19 -43.43
CA ILE A 655 1.62 -12.06 -42.43
C ILE A 655 2.16 -13.33 -43.11
N THR A 656 3.41 -13.69 -42.78
CA THR A 656 4.11 -14.89 -43.26
C THR A 656 5.00 -15.45 -42.14
N LEU A 657 5.20 -16.77 -42.11
CA LEU A 657 5.96 -17.47 -41.05
C LEU A 657 7.43 -17.02 -40.91
N PHE A 658 8.05 -16.57 -42.00
CA PHE A 658 9.44 -16.14 -42.01
C PHE A 658 9.54 -14.70 -42.53
N PRO A 659 10.41 -13.85 -41.93
CA PRO A 659 10.53 -12.45 -42.33
C PRO A 659 11.10 -12.32 -43.76
N PRO A 660 10.51 -11.49 -44.63
CA PRO A 660 10.98 -11.30 -45.99
C PRO A 660 12.32 -10.53 -46.00
N GLY A 661 13.41 -11.16 -46.44
CA GLY A 661 14.70 -10.46 -46.55
C GLY A 661 15.97 -11.28 -46.79
N ARG A 662 15.93 -12.62 -46.81
CA ARG A 662 17.07 -13.48 -47.20
C ARG A 662 16.59 -14.64 -48.07
N SER A 663 17.31 -14.95 -49.14
CA SER A 663 17.09 -16.15 -49.94
C SER A 663 17.62 -17.38 -49.19
N ALA A 664 17.17 -18.58 -49.58
CA ALA A 664 17.66 -19.83 -48.99
C ALA A 664 19.14 -20.15 -49.31
N GLU A 665 19.78 -19.32 -50.15
CA GLU A 665 21.20 -19.45 -50.53
C GLU A 665 22.15 -18.93 -49.43
N ASP A 666 21.68 -18.05 -48.53
CA ASP A 666 22.44 -17.49 -47.39
C ASP A 666 22.37 -18.38 -46.11
N GLY A 667 21.87 -19.61 -46.22
CA GLY A 667 21.74 -20.58 -45.14
C GLY A 667 20.31 -20.73 -44.58
N PRO A 668 20.13 -21.43 -43.44
CA PRO A 668 18.80 -21.75 -42.91
C PRO A 668 17.98 -20.49 -42.57
N ARG A 669 16.70 -20.52 -42.95
CA ARG A 669 15.76 -19.41 -42.70
C ARG A 669 15.62 -19.18 -41.20
N ARG A 670 15.86 -17.95 -40.75
CA ARG A 670 15.79 -17.59 -39.33
C ARG A 670 14.42 -17.06 -38.97
N HIS A 671 13.93 -17.42 -37.79
CA HIS A 671 12.68 -16.89 -37.23
C HIS A 671 12.76 -15.36 -37.03
N GLY A 672 11.60 -14.71 -37.03
CA GLY A 672 11.46 -13.35 -36.51
C GLY A 672 11.60 -13.31 -34.98
N LEU A 673 11.72 -12.11 -34.41
CA LEU A 673 11.62 -11.93 -32.96
C LEU A 673 10.14 -11.99 -32.53
N PRO A 674 9.78 -12.77 -31.49
CA PRO A 674 8.40 -12.88 -31.04
C PRO A 674 7.87 -11.52 -30.55
N GLY A 675 6.66 -11.15 -30.97
CA GLY A 675 6.01 -9.87 -30.62
C GLY A 675 6.51 -8.65 -31.41
N VAL A 676 7.40 -8.80 -32.40
CA VAL A 676 7.98 -7.67 -33.17
C VAL A 676 7.27 -7.48 -34.54
N GLY A 677 5.96 -7.66 -34.56
CA GLY A 677 5.12 -7.51 -35.76
C GLY A 677 3.68 -7.13 -35.43
N VAL A 678 2.94 -6.63 -36.42
CA VAL A 678 1.50 -6.38 -36.29
C VAL A 678 0.79 -7.71 -36.19
N THR A 679 0.14 -7.97 -35.05
CA THR A 679 -0.84 -9.05 -34.92
C THR A 679 -2.24 -8.49 -35.20
N THR A 680 -3.04 -9.27 -35.90
CA THR A 680 -4.37 -8.90 -36.38
C THR A 680 -5.51 -9.58 -35.61
N SER A 681 -5.20 -10.49 -34.69
CA SER A 681 -6.21 -11.12 -33.82
C SER A 681 -7.00 -10.08 -33.01
N LEU A 682 -8.32 -10.24 -32.94
CA LEU A 682 -9.19 -9.31 -32.22
C LEU A 682 -8.95 -9.35 -30.71
N ARG A 683 -8.75 -8.16 -30.12
CA ARG A 683 -8.46 -7.97 -28.70
C ARG A 683 -9.22 -6.72 -28.21
N PRO A 684 -10.21 -6.83 -27.31
CA PRO A 684 -10.96 -5.67 -26.84
C PRO A 684 -10.05 -4.67 -26.10
N PRO A 685 -10.28 -3.35 -26.23
CA PRO A 685 -9.49 -2.33 -25.54
C PRO A 685 -9.71 -2.36 -24.01
N HIS A 686 -8.83 -1.69 -23.27
CA HIS A 686 -8.98 -1.53 -21.82
C HIS A 686 -9.58 -0.16 -21.50
N HIS A 687 -10.83 -0.17 -21.04
CA HIS A 687 -11.55 1.04 -20.64
C HIS A 687 -11.20 1.42 -19.20
N PHE A 688 -10.42 2.51 -19.06
CA PHE A 688 -10.05 3.10 -17.77
C PHE A 688 -10.82 4.40 -17.52
N SER A 689 -11.01 4.78 -16.25
CA SER A 689 -11.55 6.10 -15.87
C SER A 689 -10.65 6.81 -14.85
N PRO A 690 -10.43 8.13 -14.96
CA PRO A 690 -9.66 8.86 -13.96
C PRO A 690 -10.42 8.90 -12.62
N PRO A 691 -9.76 8.66 -11.47
CA PRO A 691 -10.41 8.80 -10.17
C PRO A 691 -10.76 10.27 -9.90
N CYS A 692 -12.00 10.53 -9.51
CA CYS A 692 -12.46 11.85 -9.12
C CYS A 692 -13.45 11.78 -7.95
N PHE A 693 -13.15 12.51 -6.88
CA PHE A 693 -13.94 12.53 -5.65
C PHE A 693 -14.84 13.77 -5.53
N VAL A 694 -14.61 14.80 -6.36
CA VAL A 694 -15.37 16.06 -6.38
C VAL A 694 -16.43 16.00 -7.48
N VAL A 695 -17.26 14.96 -7.43
CA VAL A 695 -18.38 14.73 -8.36
C VAL A 695 -19.65 14.59 -7.51
N ALA A 696 -20.76 15.19 -7.98
CA ALA A 696 -22.05 15.04 -7.31
C ALA A 696 -22.41 13.56 -7.13
N LEU A 697 -22.95 13.21 -5.95
CA LEU A 697 -23.42 11.87 -5.66
C LEU A 697 -24.44 11.42 -6.72
N PRO A 698 -24.37 10.16 -7.22
CA PRO A 698 -25.40 9.62 -8.11
C PRO A 698 -26.77 9.74 -7.43
N ALA A 699 -27.69 10.48 -8.05
CA ALA A 699 -28.97 10.80 -7.44
C ALA A 699 -29.74 9.52 -7.08
N ALA A 700 -30.23 9.43 -5.85
CA ALA A 700 -30.99 8.28 -5.39
C ALA A 700 -32.29 8.14 -6.20
N GLY A 701 -32.35 7.10 -7.06
CA GLY A 701 -33.45 6.88 -8.02
C GLY A 701 -33.12 7.18 -9.49
N ALA A 702 -31.93 7.70 -9.80
CA ALA A 702 -31.39 7.58 -11.15
C ALA A 702 -31.06 6.10 -11.45
N ALA A 703 -31.05 5.72 -12.74
CA ALA A 703 -30.73 4.36 -13.16
C ALA A 703 -29.38 3.91 -12.60
N GLU A 704 -29.29 2.63 -12.18
CA GLU A 704 -28.11 2.07 -11.51
C GLU A 704 -26.84 2.40 -12.30
N ALA A 705 -25.93 3.15 -11.67
CA ALA A 705 -24.73 3.63 -12.35
C ALA A 705 -23.90 2.42 -12.82
N PRO A 706 -23.46 2.39 -14.10
CA PRO A 706 -22.76 1.24 -14.65
C PRO A 706 -21.50 0.93 -13.85
N ALA A 707 -21.14 -0.37 -13.80
CA ALA A 707 -20.00 -0.87 -13.04
C ALA A 707 -18.75 -0.02 -13.32
N ARG A 708 -18.15 0.53 -12.26
CA ARG A 708 -17.04 1.47 -12.39
C ARG A 708 -15.88 0.82 -13.16
N LEU A 709 -15.36 1.54 -14.14
CA LEU A 709 -14.13 1.18 -14.85
C LEU A 709 -12.92 1.21 -13.91
N SER A 710 -11.83 0.55 -14.30
CA SER A 710 -10.59 0.52 -13.51
C SER A 710 -9.96 1.93 -13.44
N PRO A 711 -9.38 2.35 -12.29
CA PRO A 711 -8.77 3.67 -12.15
C PRO A 711 -7.57 3.84 -13.08
N ALA A 712 -7.59 4.90 -13.88
CA ALA A 712 -6.56 5.19 -14.87
C ALA A 712 -5.17 5.48 -14.26
N ILE A 713 -4.12 5.15 -15.01
CA ILE A 713 -2.72 5.44 -14.71
C ILE A 713 -1.96 5.69 -16.03
N PRO A 714 -0.95 6.59 -16.12
CA PRO A 714 -0.22 6.83 -17.36
C PRO A 714 0.71 5.65 -17.72
N LEU A 715 0.17 4.67 -18.46
CA LEU A 715 0.84 3.41 -18.80
C LEU A 715 2.16 3.59 -19.56
N GLU A 716 2.30 4.60 -20.42
CA GLU A 716 3.55 4.87 -21.14
C GLU A 716 4.68 5.27 -20.19
N ALA A 717 4.42 6.23 -19.29
CA ALA A 717 5.38 6.66 -18.29
C ALA A 717 5.71 5.53 -17.29
N LEU A 718 4.75 4.65 -17.00
CA LEU A 718 4.96 3.47 -16.16
C LEU A 718 5.81 2.40 -16.87
N ARG A 719 5.57 2.13 -18.16
CA ARG A 719 6.38 1.27 -19.03
C ARG A 719 7.83 1.76 -19.08
N ASP A 720 8.04 3.04 -19.40
CA ASP A 720 9.37 3.63 -19.58
C ASP A 720 10.11 3.82 -18.25
N LYS A 721 9.40 3.85 -17.12
CA LYS A 721 9.96 3.73 -15.77
C LYS A 721 10.37 2.27 -15.47
N ALA A 722 9.45 1.31 -15.64
CA ALA A 722 9.71 -0.10 -15.34
C ALA A 722 10.84 -0.73 -16.18
N LEU A 723 10.93 -0.39 -17.47
CA LEU A 723 11.99 -0.88 -18.36
C LEU A 723 13.37 -0.33 -17.97
N ARG A 724 13.48 0.95 -17.61
CA ARG A 724 14.74 1.53 -17.09
C ARG A 724 15.15 0.84 -15.81
N MET A 725 14.23 0.69 -14.86
CA MET A 725 14.49 0.05 -13.57
C MET A 725 14.88 -1.42 -13.68
N LEU A 726 14.37 -2.15 -14.69
CA LEU A 726 14.83 -3.51 -15.00
C LEU A 726 16.26 -3.51 -15.56
N GLY A 727 16.59 -2.60 -16.48
CA GLY A 727 17.95 -2.46 -17.03
C GLY A 727 18.98 -2.01 -15.98
N GLU A 728 18.58 -1.10 -15.10
CA GLU A 728 19.34 -0.69 -13.92
C GLU A 728 19.56 -1.90 -12.99
N ALA A 729 18.49 -2.61 -12.57
CA ALA A 729 18.60 -3.77 -11.69
C ALA A 729 19.52 -4.88 -12.24
N VAL A 730 19.49 -5.15 -13.55
CA VAL A 730 20.38 -6.13 -14.22
C VAL A 730 21.85 -5.66 -14.20
N ARG A 731 22.12 -4.41 -14.60
CA ARG A 731 23.47 -3.81 -14.57
C ARG A 731 24.04 -3.81 -13.15
N ASP A 732 23.20 -3.43 -12.19
CA ASP A 732 23.58 -3.19 -10.80
C ASP A 732 23.71 -4.51 -10.01
N GLY A 733 22.94 -5.54 -10.38
CA GLY A 733 23.12 -6.92 -9.90
C GLY A 733 24.43 -7.55 -10.40
N GLY A 734 24.82 -7.28 -11.66
CA GLY A 734 26.09 -7.75 -12.22
C GLY A 734 27.34 -7.24 -11.50
N GLN A 735 27.23 -6.14 -10.75
CA GLN A 735 28.32 -5.59 -9.92
C GLN A 735 28.51 -6.33 -8.59
N HIS A 736 27.63 -7.28 -8.23
CA HIS A 736 27.70 -8.04 -6.98
C HIS A 736 27.75 -7.13 -5.72
N ALA A 737 26.99 -6.02 -5.75
CA ALA A 737 26.98 -5.02 -4.69
C ALA A 737 26.44 -5.56 -3.36
N ARG A 738 26.98 -5.06 -2.25
CA ARG A 738 26.63 -5.47 -0.88
C ARG A 738 25.32 -4.86 -0.37
N ASP A 739 24.77 -3.87 -1.08
CA ASP A 739 23.51 -3.20 -0.78
C ASP A 739 22.43 -3.44 -1.86
N PRO A 740 21.93 -4.68 -2.06
CA PRO A 740 20.84 -4.92 -3.00
C PRO A 740 19.57 -4.14 -2.63
N VAL A 741 18.79 -3.74 -3.63
CA VAL A 741 17.59 -2.90 -3.45
C VAL A 741 16.53 -3.66 -2.64
N GLY A 742 16.03 -3.05 -1.56
CA GLY A 742 15.10 -3.72 -0.63
C GLY A 742 15.77 -4.70 0.35
N GLY A 743 17.10 -4.86 0.32
CA GLY A 743 17.86 -5.69 1.25
C GLY A 743 18.11 -7.15 0.82
N SER A 744 17.58 -7.57 -0.33
CA SER A 744 17.93 -8.85 -0.95
C SER A 744 17.76 -8.80 -2.48
N VAL A 745 18.44 -9.71 -3.18
CA VAL A 745 18.30 -9.88 -4.64
C VAL A 745 16.84 -10.19 -5.03
N GLU A 746 16.10 -10.90 -4.17
CA GLU A 746 14.66 -11.15 -4.35
C GLU A 746 13.86 -9.83 -4.40
N PHE A 747 14.04 -8.93 -3.42
CA PHE A 747 13.32 -7.64 -3.38
C PHE A 747 13.80 -6.62 -4.42
N GLN A 748 15.00 -6.81 -4.98
CA GLN A 748 15.51 -6.04 -6.12
C GLN A 748 14.79 -6.44 -7.42
N PHE A 749 14.71 -7.73 -7.73
CA PHE A 749 14.19 -8.22 -9.01
C PHE A 749 12.71 -8.56 -9.01
N VAL A 750 12.20 -9.31 -8.02
CA VAL A 750 10.84 -9.90 -8.09
C VAL A 750 9.73 -8.85 -8.22
N PRO A 751 9.72 -7.70 -7.50
CA PRO A 751 8.68 -6.68 -7.69
C PRO A 751 8.72 -6.05 -9.10
N VAL A 752 9.91 -5.80 -9.64
CA VAL A 752 10.09 -5.20 -10.97
C VAL A 752 9.70 -6.20 -12.07
N LEU A 753 10.13 -7.46 -11.96
CA LEU A 753 9.75 -8.54 -12.87
C LEU A 753 8.24 -8.82 -12.84
N LYS A 754 7.60 -8.80 -11.65
CA LYS A 754 6.14 -8.83 -11.52
C LYS A 754 5.52 -7.69 -12.32
N LEU A 755 5.90 -6.43 -12.06
CA LEU A 755 5.34 -5.27 -12.74
C LEU A 755 5.51 -5.34 -14.26
N VAL A 756 6.70 -5.70 -14.76
CA VAL A 756 6.95 -5.88 -16.20
C VAL A 756 6.10 -7.03 -16.77
N SER A 757 5.99 -8.16 -16.07
CA SER A 757 5.13 -9.28 -16.49
C SER A 757 3.65 -8.89 -16.53
N THR A 758 3.16 -8.08 -15.58
CA THR A 758 1.79 -7.57 -15.58
C THR A 758 1.57 -6.51 -16.67
N LEU A 759 2.56 -5.68 -16.99
CA LEU A 759 2.47 -4.73 -18.12
C LEU A 759 2.47 -5.45 -19.49
N LEU A 760 3.15 -6.60 -19.57
CA LEU A 760 3.07 -7.56 -20.69
C LEU A 760 1.87 -8.54 -20.56
N MET A 761 1.06 -8.40 -19.50
CA MET A 761 -0.11 -9.22 -19.14
C MET A 761 0.12 -10.74 -18.95
N CYS A 762 1.37 -11.21 -18.92
CA CYS A 762 1.76 -12.64 -18.94
C CYS A 762 3.12 -12.91 -18.26
N HIS A 763 3.39 -14.16 -17.85
CA HIS A 763 4.74 -14.57 -17.44
C HIS A 763 5.71 -14.45 -18.62
N LEU A 764 6.92 -13.90 -18.40
CA LEU A 764 7.76 -13.34 -19.47
C LEU A 764 8.08 -14.31 -20.63
N LEU A 765 8.51 -15.54 -20.34
CA LEU A 765 8.84 -16.54 -21.38
C LEU A 765 7.59 -17.21 -21.96
N GLU A 766 6.55 -17.39 -21.14
CA GLU A 766 5.24 -17.91 -21.56
C GLU A 766 4.60 -16.98 -22.60
N TYR A 767 4.70 -15.65 -22.38
CA TYR A 767 4.26 -14.62 -23.31
C TYR A 767 4.92 -14.75 -24.69
N PHE A 768 6.24 -14.94 -24.76
CA PHE A 768 6.94 -15.07 -26.04
C PHE A 768 6.53 -16.35 -26.79
N CYS A 769 6.27 -17.45 -26.07
CA CYS A 769 5.73 -18.67 -26.67
C CYS A 769 4.27 -18.47 -27.14
N ASP A 770 3.44 -17.76 -26.38
CA ASP A 770 2.07 -17.40 -26.78
C ASP A 770 2.06 -16.50 -28.03
N GLN A 771 2.98 -15.54 -28.12
CA GLN A 771 3.13 -14.68 -29.30
C GLN A 771 3.64 -15.45 -30.53
N GLU A 772 4.55 -16.41 -30.35
CA GLU A 772 4.98 -17.26 -31.46
C GLU A 772 3.85 -18.19 -31.93
N LEU A 773 3.12 -18.82 -31.00
CA LEU A 773 1.92 -19.62 -31.33
C LEU A 773 0.86 -18.79 -32.05
N GLN A 774 0.57 -17.58 -31.55
CA GLN A 774 -0.36 -16.65 -32.20
C GLN A 774 0.11 -16.32 -33.62
N HIS A 775 1.40 -16.05 -33.83
CA HIS A 775 1.96 -15.77 -35.16
C HIS A 775 1.89 -16.97 -36.11
N ARG A 776 2.13 -18.20 -35.62
CA ARG A 776 1.93 -19.45 -36.39
C ARG A 776 0.47 -19.60 -36.83
N VAL A 777 -0.50 -19.34 -35.94
CA VAL A 777 -1.94 -19.41 -36.24
C VAL A 777 -2.40 -18.30 -37.20
N GLU A 778 -1.96 -17.06 -37.01
CA GLU A 778 -2.28 -15.95 -37.93
C GLU A 778 -1.68 -16.17 -39.32
N SER A 779 -0.44 -16.67 -39.41
CA SER A 779 0.21 -17.03 -40.69
C SER A 779 -0.54 -18.15 -41.42
N LEU A 780 -1.05 -19.16 -40.70
CA LEU A 780 -1.88 -20.21 -41.27
C LEU A 780 -3.22 -19.68 -41.79
N ALA A 781 -3.87 -18.75 -41.07
CA ALA A 781 -5.09 -18.10 -41.53
C ALA A 781 -4.86 -17.25 -42.79
N ALA A 782 -3.76 -16.48 -42.83
CA ALA A 782 -3.35 -15.67 -43.98
C ALA A 782 -3.04 -16.51 -45.23
N PHE A 783 -2.33 -17.64 -45.05
CA PHE A 783 -2.11 -18.61 -46.12
C PHE A 783 -3.43 -19.24 -46.59
N ALA A 784 -4.27 -19.71 -45.66
CA ALA A 784 -5.52 -20.39 -45.97
C ALA A 784 -6.49 -19.51 -46.77
N GLU A 785 -6.61 -18.22 -46.47
CA GLU A 785 -7.44 -17.29 -47.26
C GLU A 785 -6.96 -17.23 -48.72
N ARG A 786 -5.66 -16.95 -48.93
CA ARG A 786 -5.03 -16.84 -50.25
C ARG A 786 -5.12 -18.13 -51.05
N TYR A 787 -4.90 -19.26 -50.37
CA TYR A 787 -4.99 -20.59 -50.97
C TYR A 787 -6.42 -20.93 -51.40
N VAL A 788 -7.42 -20.64 -50.56
CA VAL A 788 -8.84 -20.91 -50.87
C VAL A 788 -9.35 -20.02 -52.01
N ASP A 789 -8.89 -18.78 -52.15
CA ASP A 789 -9.25 -17.93 -53.31
C ASP A 789 -8.70 -18.48 -54.64
N LYS A 790 -7.43 -18.94 -54.66
CA LYS A 790 -6.87 -19.69 -55.80
C LYS A 790 -7.70 -20.97 -56.08
N LEU A 791 -8.02 -21.73 -55.04
CA LEU A 791 -8.72 -23.02 -55.13
C LEU A 791 -10.15 -22.86 -55.69
N GLN A 792 -10.93 -21.89 -55.19
CA GLN A 792 -12.28 -21.58 -55.69
C GLN A 792 -12.25 -21.05 -57.12
N SER A 793 -11.27 -20.21 -57.46
CA SER A 793 -11.09 -19.70 -58.82
C SER A 793 -10.76 -20.84 -59.80
N ASN A 794 -9.89 -21.77 -59.40
CA ASN A 794 -9.59 -22.98 -60.16
C ASN A 794 -10.84 -23.88 -60.32
N GLN A 795 -11.57 -24.15 -59.23
CA GLN A 795 -12.80 -24.95 -59.23
C GLN A 795 -13.87 -24.35 -60.16
N ARG A 796 -14.06 -23.03 -60.14
CA ARG A 796 -14.94 -22.28 -61.05
C ARG A 796 -14.49 -22.44 -62.52
N GLY A 797 -13.19 -22.39 -62.77
CA GLY A 797 -12.61 -22.67 -64.09
C GLY A 797 -12.91 -24.09 -64.58
N ARG A 798 -12.65 -25.10 -63.76
CA ARG A 798 -12.92 -26.52 -64.07
C ARG A 798 -14.41 -26.79 -64.31
N TYR A 799 -15.30 -26.18 -63.52
CA TYR A 799 -16.75 -26.23 -63.76
C TYR A 799 -17.15 -25.58 -65.09
N GLY A 800 -16.55 -24.43 -65.42
CA GLY A 800 -16.76 -23.73 -66.68
C GLY A 800 -16.23 -24.46 -67.93
N LEU A 801 -15.27 -25.37 -67.76
CA LEU A 801 -14.83 -26.31 -68.81
C LEU A 801 -15.81 -27.49 -68.95
N LEU A 802 -16.23 -28.10 -67.83
CA LEU A 802 -17.20 -29.19 -67.81
C LEU A 802 -18.52 -28.80 -68.50
N MET A 803 -19.03 -27.59 -68.22
CA MET A 803 -20.25 -27.05 -68.83
C MET A 803 -20.13 -26.71 -70.33
N LYS A 804 -18.95 -26.84 -70.94
CA LYS A 804 -18.70 -26.64 -72.37
C LYS A 804 -18.32 -27.94 -73.11
N ALA A 805 -18.17 -29.06 -72.39
CA ALA A 805 -17.74 -30.33 -72.94
C ALA A 805 -18.93 -31.16 -73.48
N PHE A 806 -19.26 -30.98 -74.76
CA PHE A 806 -20.40 -31.65 -75.41
C PHE A 806 -20.19 -33.15 -75.71
N THR A 807 -18.96 -33.68 -75.54
CA THR A 807 -18.59 -35.06 -75.89
C THR A 807 -17.90 -35.75 -74.72
N MET A 808 -18.67 -36.25 -73.76
CA MET A 808 -18.19 -37.00 -72.59
C MET A 808 -18.97 -38.31 -72.42
N SER A 809 -18.32 -39.36 -71.91
CA SER A 809 -19.03 -40.59 -71.53
C SER A 809 -19.83 -40.40 -70.24
N ALA A 810 -20.82 -41.26 -70.01
CA ALA A 810 -21.60 -41.26 -68.76
C ALA A 810 -20.73 -41.52 -67.52
N ALA A 811 -19.67 -42.34 -67.64
CA ALA A 811 -18.75 -42.66 -66.56
C ALA A 811 -17.88 -41.44 -66.19
N GLU A 812 -17.27 -40.78 -67.17
CA GLU A 812 -16.49 -39.55 -66.95
C GLU A 812 -17.38 -38.43 -66.41
N THR A 813 -18.61 -38.30 -66.91
CA THR A 813 -19.59 -37.33 -66.42
C THR A 813 -19.90 -37.59 -64.95
N ALA A 814 -20.17 -38.84 -64.56
CA ALA A 814 -20.40 -39.20 -63.16
C ALA A 814 -19.18 -38.89 -62.27
N ARG A 815 -17.95 -39.17 -62.76
CA ARG A 815 -16.69 -38.92 -62.06
C ARG A 815 -16.44 -37.42 -61.87
N ARG A 816 -16.43 -36.64 -62.95
CA ARG A 816 -16.15 -35.19 -62.95
C ARG A 816 -17.25 -34.38 -62.23
N THR A 817 -18.48 -34.88 -62.15
CA THR A 817 -19.55 -34.24 -61.36
C THR A 817 -19.59 -34.69 -59.89
N ARG A 818 -18.73 -35.60 -59.40
CA ARG A 818 -18.74 -36.01 -57.99
C ARG A 818 -18.44 -34.83 -57.07
N GLU A 819 -17.35 -34.12 -57.34
CA GLU A 819 -16.90 -32.94 -56.58
C GLU A 819 -18.03 -31.91 -56.44
N PHE A 820 -18.57 -31.43 -57.56
CA PHE A 820 -19.62 -30.40 -57.59
C PHE A 820 -20.99 -30.83 -57.00
N ARG A 821 -21.13 -32.09 -56.55
CA ARG A 821 -22.35 -32.63 -55.91
C ARG A 821 -22.18 -32.95 -54.42
N SER A 822 -20.95 -33.08 -53.92
CA SER A 822 -20.68 -33.25 -52.48
C SER A 822 -20.86 -31.93 -51.70
N PRO A 823 -21.20 -31.97 -50.40
CA PRO A 823 -21.17 -30.80 -49.52
C PRO A 823 -19.76 -30.17 -49.42
N PRO A 824 -19.62 -28.86 -49.12
CA PRO A 824 -18.33 -28.18 -49.11
C PRO A 824 -17.24 -28.81 -48.23
N GLN A 825 -17.60 -29.38 -47.08
CA GLN A 825 -16.65 -30.08 -46.20
C GLN A 825 -16.07 -31.33 -46.88
N GLU A 826 -16.91 -32.14 -47.55
CA GLU A 826 -16.45 -33.28 -48.34
C GLU A 826 -15.65 -32.84 -49.57
N GLN A 827 -16.02 -31.73 -50.22
CA GLN A 827 -15.26 -31.17 -51.34
C GLN A 827 -13.82 -30.83 -50.90
N ILE A 828 -13.65 -30.08 -49.81
CA ILE A 828 -12.33 -29.75 -49.28
C ILE A 828 -11.55 -31.01 -48.87
N ASN A 829 -12.20 -31.98 -48.22
CA ASN A 829 -11.56 -33.25 -47.87
C ASN A 829 -11.06 -34.01 -49.13
N MET A 830 -11.88 -34.12 -50.19
CA MET A 830 -11.47 -34.75 -51.46
C MET A 830 -10.37 -33.96 -52.18
N LEU A 831 -10.39 -32.63 -52.12
CA LEU A 831 -9.38 -31.76 -52.74
C LEU A 831 -8.05 -31.73 -51.97
N LEU A 832 -8.01 -32.13 -50.69
CA LEU A 832 -6.78 -32.18 -49.88
C LEU A 832 -6.19 -33.60 -49.72
N GLN A 833 -6.85 -34.63 -50.26
CA GLN A 833 -6.43 -36.03 -50.12
C GLN A 833 -5.15 -36.43 -50.87
N PHE A 834 -4.58 -35.55 -51.70
CA PHE A 834 -3.35 -35.80 -52.46
C PHE A 834 -2.08 -35.96 -51.60
N LYS A 835 -2.15 -35.74 -50.29
CA LYS A 835 -1.01 -35.88 -49.36
C LYS A 835 -0.52 -37.31 -49.15
N ASN A 836 -1.26 -38.34 -49.56
CA ASN A 836 -0.98 -39.74 -49.22
C ASN A 836 -0.27 -40.56 -50.33
N GLY A 837 0.28 -39.91 -51.36
CA GLY A 837 1.26 -40.49 -52.31
C GLY A 837 0.81 -41.59 -53.27
N ALA A 838 -0.28 -42.32 -52.98
CA ALA A 838 -0.72 -43.47 -53.78
C ALA A 838 -1.69 -43.13 -54.93
N ASP A 839 -2.29 -41.93 -54.93
CA ASP A 839 -3.37 -41.52 -55.82
C ASP A 839 -2.98 -40.37 -56.79
N GLU A 840 -1.68 -40.22 -57.13
CA GLU A 840 -1.19 -39.08 -57.92
C GLU A 840 -1.85 -38.93 -59.30
N GLU A 841 -2.11 -40.05 -60.00
CA GLU A 841 -2.73 -40.04 -61.34
C GLU A 841 -4.17 -39.52 -61.36
N ASP A 842 -4.84 -39.45 -60.20
CA ASP A 842 -6.28 -39.17 -60.08
C ASP A 842 -6.61 -37.83 -59.40
N CYS A 843 -5.59 -37.04 -59.03
CA CYS A 843 -5.81 -35.75 -58.36
C CYS A 843 -6.47 -34.71 -59.31
N PRO A 844 -7.55 -34.02 -58.89
CA PRO A 844 -8.23 -33.02 -59.73
C PRO A 844 -7.60 -31.62 -59.71
N LEU A 845 -6.47 -31.41 -59.02
CA LEU A 845 -5.81 -30.12 -58.84
C LEU A 845 -4.52 -29.97 -59.67
N PRO A 846 -4.20 -28.76 -60.19
CA PRO A 846 -2.92 -28.48 -60.85
C PRO A 846 -1.72 -28.59 -59.89
N GLU A 847 -0.56 -28.92 -60.44
CA GLU A 847 0.73 -28.97 -59.74
C GLU A 847 1.07 -27.67 -59.00
N GLU A 848 0.94 -26.51 -59.65
CA GLU A 848 1.17 -25.18 -59.04
C GLU A 848 0.46 -25.00 -57.68
N ILE A 849 -0.78 -25.48 -57.56
CA ILE A 849 -1.59 -25.35 -56.34
C ILE A 849 -1.24 -26.46 -55.34
N ARG A 850 -0.84 -27.65 -55.80
CA ARG A 850 -0.30 -28.69 -54.89
C ARG A 850 1.01 -28.23 -54.26
N GLU A 851 1.89 -27.62 -55.04
CA GLU A 851 3.21 -27.15 -54.63
C GLU A 851 3.12 -26.02 -53.58
N ASP A 852 2.25 -25.02 -53.79
CA ASP A 852 1.92 -23.97 -52.81
C ASP A 852 1.67 -24.56 -51.39
N LEU A 853 0.88 -25.64 -51.32
CA LEU A 853 0.50 -26.27 -50.05
C LEU A 853 1.63 -27.13 -49.45
N VAL A 854 2.41 -27.82 -50.28
CA VAL A 854 3.55 -28.63 -49.82
C VAL A 854 4.67 -27.72 -49.30
N ASN A 855 5.01 -26.67 -50.03
CA ASN A 855 6.02 -25.69 -49.64
C ASN A 855 5.65 -25.00 -48.30
N PHE A 856 4.39 -24.54 -48.16
CA PHE A 856 3.92 -23.99 -46.88
C PHE A 856 3.88 -25.03 -45.74
N HIS A 857 3.61 -26.31 -46.04
CA HIS A 857 3.61 -27.36 -45.04
C HIS A 857 5.02 -27.66 -44.52
N GLN A 858 6.02 -27.69 -45.40
CA GLN A 858 7.44 -27.83 -45.03
C GLN A 858 7.92 -26.63 -44.20
N ASP A 859 7.59 -25.41 -44.64
CA ASP A 859 7.90 -24.17 -43.90
C ASP A 859 7.25 -24.16 -42.51
N LEU A 860 6.02 -24.68 -42.36
CA LEU A 860 5.34 -24.80 -41.08
C LEU A 860 5.97 -25.87 -40.16
N LEU A 861 6.43 -27.00 -40.70
CA LEU A 861 7.13 -28.03 -39.93
C LEU A 861 8.48 -27.50 -39.42
N ALA A 862 9.25 -26.86 -40.30
CA ALA A 862 10.51 -26.20 -39.96
C ALA A 862 10.30 -25.10 -38.90
N HIS A 863 9.28 -24.24 -39.04
CA HIS A 863 8.99 -23.23 -38.02
C HIS A 863 8.50 -23.83 -36.69
N CYS A 864 7.88 -25.01 -36.71
CA CYS A 864 7.50 -25.74 -35.49
C CYS A 864 8.68 -26.45 -34.79
N GLY A 865 9.91 -26.32 -35.30
CA GLY A 865 11.11 -26.94 -34.73
C GLY A 865 11.26 -28.42 -35.09
N ILE A 866 10.48 -28.93 -36.05
CA ILE A 866 10.68 -30.27 -36.60
C ILE A 866 11.74 -30.17 -37.69
N GLN A 867 12.95 -30.64 -37.36
CA GLN A 867 13.99 -30.83 -38.34
C GLN A 867 13.56 -31.94 -39.29
N LEU A 868 13.29 -31.58 -40.54
CA LEU A 868 13.21 -32.54 -41.63
C LEU A 868 14.64 -32.96 -41.98
N GLU A 869 15.17 -33.91 -41.22
CA GLU A 869 16.29 -34.75 -41.66
C GLU A 869 15.83 -35.44 -42.94
N GLY A 870 16.19 -34.86 -44.09
CA GLY A 870 16.11 -35.56 -45.37
C GLY A 870 17.06 -36.75 -45.30
N GLU A 871 16.61 -37.90 -45.80
CA GLU A 871 17.26 -39.20 -45.65
C GLU A 871 18.77 -39.14 -45.97
N GLU A 872 19.61 -39.02 -44.93
CA GLU A 872 21.00 -39.46 -45.04
C GLU A 872 20.95 -40.98 -45.23
N GLU A 873 21.34 -41.47 -46.41
CA GLU A 873 21.40 -42.89 -46.70
C GLU A 873 22.21 -43.60 -45.59
N GLU A 874 21.57 -44.50 -44.83
CA GLU A 874 22.28 -45.28 -43.79
C GLU A 874 23.49 -45.97 -44.45
N PRO A 875 24.74 -45.66 -44.03
CA PRO A 875 25.91 -46.30 -44.61
C PRO A 875 25.92 -47.76 -44.16
N GLU A 876 25.54 -48.67 -45.07
CA GLU A 876 25.35 -50.11 -44.80
C GLU A 876 26.46 -50.69 -43.92
N GLU A 877 26.13 -51.16 -42.72
CA GLU A 877 27.12 -51.68 -41.75
C GLU A 877 27.73 -53.04 -42.20
N GLU A 878 28.68 -53.01 -43.14
CA GLU A 878 29.58 -54.14 -43.41
C GLU A 878 30.52 -54.40 -42.22
N SER A 879 29.97 -55.06 -41.21
CA SER A 879 30.61 -55.34 -39.93
C SER A 879 31.86 -56.23 -40.06
N THR A 880 33.04 -55.60 -40.10
CA THR A 880 34.34 -56.30 -40.17
C THR A 880 35.11 -56.23 -38.84
N LEU A 881 35.61 -57.38 -38.39
CA LEU A 881 36.19 -57.61 -37.06
C LEU A 881 37.42 -56.75 -36.71
N GLY A 882 38.04 -56.07 -37.68
CA GLY A 882 39.21 -55.23 -37.48
C GLY A 882 38.95 -53.96 -36.65
N SER A 883 37.77 -53.34 -36.80
CA SER A 883 37.41 -52.10 -36.09
C SER A 883 37.40 -52.28 -34.57
N ARG A 884 36.84 -53.39 -34.09
CA ARG A 884 36.77 -53.74 -32.67
C ARG A 884 38.14 -54.00 -32.06
N LEU A 885 39.11 -54.49 -32.84
CA LEU A 885 40.48 -54.70 -32.37
C LEU A 885 41.24 -53.37 -32.20
N MET A 886 41.04 -52.42 -33.11
CA MET A 886 41.64 -51.08 -33.02
C MET A 886 41.09 -50.28 -31.83
N SER A 887 39.77 -50.31 -31.60
CA SER A 887 39.14 -49.65 -30.44
C SER A 887 39.69 -50.14 -29.09
N LEU A 888 40.04 -51.43 -28.99
CA LEU A 888 40.69 -52.00 -27.80
C LEU A 888 42.15 -51.56 -27.68
N LEU A 889 42.91 -51.48 -28.78
CA LEU A 889 44.29 -51.00 -28.77
C LEU A 889 44.41 -49.52 -28.37
N GLU A 890 43.45 -48.67 -28.75
CA GLU A 890 43.41 -47.26 -28.31
C GLU A 890 43.04 -47.12 -26.83
N LYS A 891 42.05 -47.88 -26.35
CA LYS A 891 41.70 -47.89 -24.91
C LYS A 891 42.87 -48.37 -24.04
N VAL A 892 43.67 -49.32 -24.51
CA VAL A 892 44.91 -49.75 -23.83
C VAL A 892 46.02 -48.68 -23.88
N ARG A 893 46.07 -47.82 -24.90
CA ARG A 893 47.00 -46.67 -24.93
C ARG A 893 46.61 -45.59 -23.91
N LEU A 894 45.33 -45.23 -23.83
CA LEU A 894 44.84 -44.15 -22.96
C LEU A 894 45.05 -44.43 -21.46
N VAL A 895 44.88 -45.69 -21.02
CA VAL A 895 45.11 -46.09 -19.62
C VAL A 895 46.57 -45.87 -19.15
N LYS A 896 47.53 -45.76 -20.08
CA LYS A 896 48.96 -45.59 -19.75
C LYS A 896 49.45 -44.15 -19.58
N LYS A 897 48.58 -43.14 -19.69
CA LYS A 897 48.96 -41.72 -19.54
C LYS A 897 48.07 -40.97 -18.55
N LYS A 898 48.11 -41.36 -17.28
CA LYS A 898 47.40 -40.68 -16.18
C LYS A 898 48.27 -40.49 -14.94
N GLU A 899 49.39 -39.77 -15.09
CA GLU A 899 50.20 -39.32 -13.95
C GLU A 899 51.01 -38.05 -14.31
N GLU A 900 50.30 -36.94 -14.58
CA GLU A 900 50.86 -35.58 -14.53
C GLU A 900 49.71 -34.57 -14.32
N LYS A 901 50.01 -33.34 -13.90
CA LYS A 901 49.02 -32.35 -13.45
C LYS A 901 48.23 -31.75 -14.63
N PRO A 902 46.97 -31.33 -14.44
CA PRO A 902 46.31 -30.42 -15.35
C PRO A 902 46.93 -29.01 -15.22
N GLU A 903 47.41 -28.47 -16.33
CA GLU A 903 47.41 -27.02 -16.58
C GLU A 903 46.05 -26.65 -17.19
N GLU A 904 45.61 -25.40 -17.07
CA GLU A 904 44.28 -24.97 -17.53
C GLU A 904 44.24 -24.85 -19.06
N GLU A 905 43.42 -25.68 -19.72
CA GLU A 905 43.01 -25.43 -21.11
C GLU A 905 41.99 -24.27 -21.13
N PRO A 906 42.05 -23.36 -22.12
CA PRO A 906 41.05 -22.30 -22.25
C PRO A 906 39.68 -22.91 -22.56
N ALA A 907 38.66 -22.47 -21.82
CA ALA A 907 37.30 -23.01 -21.95
C ALA A 907 36.79 -22.93 -23.40
N ALA A 908 36.20 -24.02 -23.88
CA ALA A 908 35.53 -24.06 -25.18
C ALA A 908 34.36 -23.04 -25.19
N GLU A 909 34.18 -22.32 -26.29
CA GLU A 909 33.07 -21.38 -26.42
C GLU A 909 31.73 -22.14 -26.35
N GLU A 910 30.89 -21.81 -25.36
CA GLU A 910 29.54 -22.37 -25.24
C GLU A 910 28.76 -22.12 -26.55
N HIS A 911 28.07 -23.15 -27.05
CA HIS A 911 27.25 -23.04 -28.25
C HIS A 911 26.06 -22.11 -27.98
N LYS A 912 26.11 -20.90 -28.55
CA LYS A 912 25.10 -19.86 -28.32
C LYS A 912 23.81 -20.23 -29.05
N PRO A 913 22.67 -20.42 -28.35
CA PRO A 913 21.41 -20.77 -28.97
C PRO A 913 20.96 -19.69 -29.95
N GLN A 914 20.45 -20.11 -31.12
CA GLN A 914 20.05 -19.24 -32.22
C GLN A 914 18.52 -19.11 -32.37
N SER A 915 17.75 -19.96 -31.69
CA SER A 915 16.27 -19.91 -31.61
C SER A 915 15.76 -19.70 -30.18
N LEU A 916 14.50 -19.25 -30.04
CA LEU A 916 13.81 -19.20 -28.75
C LEU A 916 13.67 -20.59 -28.14
N GLN A 917 13.38 -21.59 -28.98
CA GLN A 917 13.20 -23.00 -28.63
C GLN A 917 14.46 -23.58 -27.96
N GLU A 918 15.63 -23.39 -28.57
CA GLU A 918 16.93 -23.77 -27.98
C GLU A 918 17.20 -23.01 -26.68
N LEU A 919 17.00 -21.68 -26.66
CA LEU A 919 17.27 -20.85 -25.50
C LEU A 919 16.43 -21.28 -24.28
N VAL A 920 15.12 -21.49 -24.47
CA VAL A 920 14.20 -21.88 -23.39
C VAL A 920 14.47 -23.32 -22.94
N SER A 921 14.67 -24.26 -23.86
CA SER A 921 14.94 -25.66 -23.50
C SER A 921 16.27 -25.81 -22.75
N HIS A 922 17.35 -25.18 -23.24
CA HIS A 922 18.64 -25.16 -22.56
C HIS A 922 18.58 -24.49 -21.19
N THR A 923 17.89 -23.35 -21.07
CA THR A 923 17.76 -22.62 -19.80
C THR A 923 17.01 -23.43 -18.73
N VAL A 924 15.88 -24.04 -19.07
CA VAL A 924 15.09 -24.84 -18.11
C VAL A 924 15.83 -26.11 -17.69
N VAL A 925 16.53 -26.77 -18.62
CA VAL A 925 17.36 -27.94 -18.29
C VAL A 925 18.54 -27.54 -17.40
N ARG A 926 19.21 -26.42 -17.69
CA ARG A 926 20.33 -25.90 -16.89
C ARG A 926 19.89 -25.58 -15.44
N TRP A 927 18.77 -24.88 -15.24
CA TRP A 927 18.25 -24.62 -13.89
C TRP A 927 17.95 -25.88 -13.08
N ALA A 928 17.55 -26.97 -13.75
CA ALA A 928 17.32 -28.27 -13.10
C ALA A 928 18.60 -29.11 -12.90
N GLN A 929 19.73 -28.69 -13.48
CA GLN A 929 21.06 -29.28 -13.29
C GLN A 929 21.90 -28.54 -12.25
N GLU A 930 21.69 -27.23 -12.08
CA GLU A 930 22.46 -26.39 -11.16
C GLU A 930 22.12 -26.69 -9.69
N ASP A 931 20.84 -26.70 -9.29
CA ASP A 931 20.45 -26.88 -7.88
C ASP A 931 19.03 -27.49 -7.70
N PHE A 932 18.71 -27.99 -6.50
CA PHE A 932 17.40 -28.61 -6.24
C PHE A 932 16.27 -27.58 -6.07
N VAL A 933 15.40 -27.48 -7.08
CA VAL A 933 14.25 -26.55 -7.10
C VAL A 933 13.16 -26.97 -6.11
N GLN A 934 13.01 -26.21 -5.02
CA GLN A 934 12.08 -26.54 -3.92
C GLN A 934 10.61 -26.19 -4.19
N SER A 935 10.32 -25.20 -5.05
CA SER A 935 8.95 -24.70 -5.26
C SER A 935 8.17 -25.55 -6.29
N PRO A 936 7.05 -26.21 -5.89
CA PRO A 936 6.28 -27.06 -6.81
C PRO A 936 5.51 -26.26 -7.87
N GLU A 937 5.26 -24.97 -7.63
CA GLU A 937 4.65 -24.07 -8.61
C GLU A 937 5.65 -23.71 -9.72
N LEU A 938 6.90 -23.40 -9.34
CA LEU A 938 7.98 -23.16 -10.28
C LEU A 938 8.30 -24.40 -11.11
N VAL A 939 8.37 -25.58 -10.49
CA VAL A 939 8.55 -26.87 -11.19
C VAL A 939 7.43 -27.10 -12.22
N ARG A 940 6.17 -26.85 -11.86
CA ARG A 940 5.04 -26.96 -12.81
C ARG A 940 5.18 -25.97 -13.98
N ALA A 941 5.56 -24.72 -13.73
CA ALA A 941 5.78 -23.73 -14.78
C ALA A 941 6.94 -24.11 -15.71
N MET A 942 8.08 -24.54 -15.14
CA MET A 942 9.27 -25.00 -15.88
C MET A 942 8.94 -26.14 -16.84
N PHE A 943 8.30 -27.22 -16.36
CA PHE A 943 7.97 -28.36 -17.22
C PHE A 943 6.84 -28.06 -18.22
N SER A 944 5.89 -27.19 -17.88
CA SER A 944 4.87 -26.72 -18.83
C SER A 944 5.51 -25.96 -20.00
N LEU A 945 6.41 -25.02 -19.70
CA LEU A 945 7.14 -24.24 -20.70
C LEU A 945 8.06 -25.13 -21.56
N LEU A 946 8.75 -26.09 -20.95
CA LEU A 946 9.62 -27.05 -21.63
C LEU A 946 8.83 -27.97 -22.58
N HIS A 947 7.67 -28.48 -22.15
CA HIS A 947 6.81 -29.32 -23.01
C HIS A 947 6.36 -28.58 -24.26
N ARG A 948 6.06 -27.28 -24.17
CA ARG A 948 5.71 -26.42 -25.32
C ARG A 948 6.84 -26.32 -26.35
N GLN A 949 8.11 -26.32 -25.91
CA GLN A 949 9.26 -26.24 -26.82
C GLN A 949 9.45 -27.51 -27.66
N TYR A 950 9.03 -28.68 -27.18
CA TYR A 950 9.15 -29.95 -27.92
C TYR A 950 7.86 -30.31 -28.67
N ASP A 951 6.68 -30.14 -28.05
CA ASP A 951 5.39 -30.42 -28.69
C ASP A 951 4.81 -29.19 -29.42
N GLY A 952 5.65 -28.53 -30.26
CA GLY A 952 5.23 -27.36 -31.01
C GLY A 952 4.09 -27.63 -32.02
N LEU A 953 3.98 -28.89 -32.49
CA LEU A 953 2.94 -29.31 -33.43
C LEU A 953 1.63 -29.69 -32.73
N GLY A 954 1.68 -30.41 -31.60
CA GLY A 954 0.51 -30.66 -30.77
C GLY A 954 0.00 -29.41 -30.07
N GLU A 955 0.87 -28.42 -29.81
CA GLU A 955 0.45 -27.09 -29.34
C GLU A 955 -0.36 -26.34 -30.38
N LEU A 956 0.12 -26.29 -31.63
CA LEU A 956 -0.67 -25.75 -32.74
C LEU A 956 -2.00 -26.50 -32.87
N LEU A 957 -1.99 -27.84 -32.86
CA LEU A 957 -3.20 -28.66 -32.97
C LEU A 957 -4.20 -28.41 -31.81
N ARG A 958 -3.71 -28.19 -30.58
CA ARG A 958 -4.52 -27.78 -29.42
C ARG A 958 -5.12 -26.38 -29.56
N ALA A 959 -4.45 -25.48 -30.29
CA ALA A 959 -4.93 -24.11 -30.54
C ALA A 959 -5.95 -24.01 -31.70
N LEU A 960 -5.81 -24.83 -32.75
CA LEU A 960 -6.63 -24.74 -33.97
C LEU A 960 -8.17 -24.77 -33.75
N PRO A 961 -8.75 -25.56 -32.82
CA PRO A 961 -10.19 -25.52 -32.54
C PRO A 961 -10.71 -24.17 -32.01
N ARG A 962 -9.81 -23.28 -31.54
CA ARG A 962 -10.09 -21.91 -31.08
C ARG A 962 -9.68 -20.83 -32.10
N ALA A 963 -9.20 -21.24 -33.27
CA ALA A 963 -8.92 -20.33 -34.38
C ALA A 963 -10.18 -20.11 -35.22
N TYR A 964 -10.48 -18.85 -35.55
CA TYR A 964 -11.67 -18.50 -36.32
C TYR A 964 -11.44 -17.27 -37.18
N THR A 965 -12.03 -17.25 -38.38
CA THR A 965 -11.86 -16.16 -39.34
C THR A 965 -13.18 -15.45 -39.58
N ILE A 966 -13.19 -14.11 -39.53
CA ILE A 966 -14.40 -13.29 -39.75
C ILE A 966 -14.25 -12.30 -40.90
N SER A 967 -15.38 -11.83 -41.44
CA SER A 967 -15.40 -10.72 -42.39
C SER A 967 -15.12 -9.38 -41.70
N LEU A 968 -14.38 -8.51 -42.39
CA LEU A 968 -14.05 -7.15 -41.93
C LEU A 968 -15.29 -6.32 -41.53
N SER A 969 -16.42 -6.56 -42.18
CA SER A 969 -17.72 -5.93 -41.92
C SER A 969 -18.32 -6.19 -40.53
N SER A 970 -17.80 -7.18 -39.81
CA SER A 970 -18.38 -7.72 -38.57
C SER A 970 -17.47 -7.53 -37.35
N VAL A 971 -16.37 -6.77 -37.50
CA VAL A 971 -15.38 -6.55 -36.43
C VAL A 971 -15.99 -5.77 -35.26
N GLU A 972 -16.75 -4.70 -35.50
CA GLU A 972 -17.36 -3.87 -34.44
C GLU A 972 -18.37 -4.67 -33.59
N ASP A 973 -19.24 -5.43 -34.23
CA ASP A 973 -20.16 -6.36 -33.55
C ASP A 973 -19.40 -7.46 -32.80
N THR A 974 -18.30 -7.98 -33.36
CA THR A 974 -17.50 -9.01 -32.68
C THR A 974 -16.76 -8.43 -31.47
N MET A 975 -16.28 -7.19 -31.53
CA MET A 975 -15.62 -6.52 -30.41
C MET A 975 -16.58 -6.29 -29.24
N SER A 976 -17.79 -5.77 -29.50
CA SER A 976 -18.82 -5.61 -28.46
C SER A 976 -19.30 -6.94 -27.87
N LEU A 977 -19.37 -8.00 -28.68
CA LEU A 977 -19.64 -9.37 -28.21
C LEU A 977 -18.54 -9.87 -27.26
N LEU A 978 -17.27 -9.67 -27.62
CA LEU A 978 -16.10 -10.07 -26.83
C LEU A 978 -16.01 -9.28 -25.51
N GLU A 979 -16.32 -7.98 -25.51
CA GLU A 979 -16.41 -7.19 -24.28
C GLU A 979 -17.48 -7.73 -23.32
N CYS A 980 -18.68 -8.09 -23.83
CA CYS A 980 -19.73 -8.70 -23.01
C CYS A 980 -19.33 -10.09 -22.49
N LEU A 981 -18.64 -10.91 -23.30
CA LEU A 981 -18.09 -12.20 -22.85
C LEU A 981 -17.01 -12.02 -21.77
N GLY A 982 -16.17 -10.99 -21.89
CA GLY A 982 -15.20 -10.61 -20.86
C GLY A 982 -15.87 -10.21 -19.53
N GLN A 983 -17.02 -9.50 -19.59
CA GLN A 983 -17.83 -9.18 -18.41
C GLN A 983 -18.40 -10.46 -17.77
N ILE A 984 -18.99 -11.37 -18.55
CA ILE A 984 -19.50 -12.67 -18.03
C ILE A 984 -18.38 -13.49 -17.38
N ARG A 985 -17.21 -13.63 -18.05
CA ARG A 985 -16.05 -14.33 -17.49
C ARG A 985 -15.49 -13.69 -16.21
N SER A 986 -15.68 -12.39 -16.01
CA SER A 986 -15.29 -11.73 -14.76
C SER A 986 -16.16 -12.15 -13.57
N LEU A 987 -17.42 -12.55 -13.81
CA LEU A 987 -18.36 -12.98 -12.77
C LEU A 987 -18.14 -14.42 -12.29
N LEU A 988 -17.46 -15.27 -13.07
CA LEU A 988 -17.16 -16.67 -12.70
C LEU A 988 -16.40 -16.82 -11.37
N ILE A 989 -15.62 -15.80 -11.00
CA ILE A 989 -14.81 -15.75 -9.78
C ILE A 989 -15.42 -14.85 -8.68
N VAL A 990 -16.57 -14.23 -8.92
CA VAL A 990 -17.22 -13.28 -8.00
C VAL A 990 -18.43 -13.95 -7.36
N GLN A 991 -18.61 -13.76 -6.05
CA GLN A 991 -19.81 -14.23 -5.37
C GLN A 991 -21.02 -13.40 -5.81
N MET A 992 -22.06 -14.07 -6.33
CA MET A 992 -23.22 -13.41 -6.93
C MET A 992 -23.98 -12.53 -5.92
N GLY A 993 -24.20 -11.27 -6.30
CA GLY A 993 -25.03 -10.29 -5.62
C GLY A 993 -26.01 -9.59 -6.58
N PRO A 994 -26.82 -8.63 -6.10
CA PRO A 994 -27.83 -7.97 -6.93
C PRO A 994 -27.27 -7.10 -8.07
N GLN A 995 -26.07 -6.52 -7.90
CA GLN A 995 -25.43 -5.71 -8.93
C GLN A 995 -24.89 -6.60 -10.06
N GLU A 996 -24.38 -7.78 -9.68
CA GLU A 996 -23.92 -8.84 -10.55
C GLU A 996 -25.11 -9.51 -11.28
N GLU A 997 -26.28 -9.65 -10.63
CA GLU A 997 -27.52 -10.12 -11.26
C GLU A 997 -27.91 -9.22 -12.45
N ASN A 998 -27.99 -7.90 -12.23
CA ASN A 998 -28.36 -6.94 -13.27
C ASN A 998 -27.29 -6.86 -14.38
N LEU A 999 -26.00 -6.91 -14.02
CA LEU A 999 -24.89 -6.90 -15.00
C LEU A 999 -24.90 -8.15 -15.90
N MET A 1000 -25.16 -9.35 -15.35
CA MET A 1000 -25.28 -10.58 -16.11
C MET A 1000 -26.47 -10.53 -17.08
N ILE A 1001 -27.64 -10.07 -16.61
CA ILE A 1001 -28.84 -9.93 -17.44
C ILE A 1001 -28.61 -8.94 -18.58
N GLN A 1002 -27.95 -7.81 -18.32
CA GLN A 1002 -27.57 -6.83 -19.35
C GLN A 1002 -26.57 -7.41 -20.36
N SER A 1003 -25.55 -8.15 -19.90
CA SER A 1003 -24.54 -8.79 -20.75
C SER A 1003 -25.18 -9.82 -21.69
N ILE A 1004 -26.06 -10.68 -21.18
CA ILE A 1004 -26.85 -11.63 -21.98
C ILE A 1004 -27.73 -10.88 -23.00
N GLY A 1005 -28.40 -9.79 -22.58
CA GLY A 1005 -29.23 -8.98 -23.46
C GLY A 1005 -28.46 -8.35 -24.63
N ASN A 1006 -27.24 -7.87 -24.38
CA ASN A 1006 -26.35 -7.33 -25.41
C ASN A 1006 -25.91 -8.43 -26.40
N ILE A 1007 -25.51 -9.61 -25.90
CA ILE A 1007 -25.13 -10.77 -26.72
C ILE A 1007 -26.30 -11.24 -27.60
N MET A 1008 -27.51 -11.33 -27.04
CA MET A 1008 -28.71 -11.76 -27.76
C MET A 1008 -29.20 -10.76 -28.81
N ASN A 1009 -28.86 -9.48 -28.69
CA ASN A 1009 -29.17 -8.47 -29.70
C ASN A 1009 -28.08 -8.36 -30.80
N ASN A 1010 -26.97 -9.09 -30.66
CA ASN A 1010 -25.83 -9.02 -31.58
C ASN A 1010 -26.02 -9.93 -32.79
N LYS A 1011 -25.83 -9.40 -34.02
CA LYS A 1011 -26.01 -10.19 -35.25
C LYS A 1011 -25.01 -11.34 -35.42
N VAL A 1012 -23.80 -11.22 -34.87
CA VAL A 1012 -22.72 -12.22 -34.99
C VAL A 1012 -23.09 -13.53 -34.26
N PHE A 1013 -23.85 -13.45 -33.17
CA PHE A 1013 -24.35 -14.62 -32.42
C PHE A 1013 -25.18 -15.56 -33.32
N TYR A 1014 -26.00 -15.00 -34.21
CA TYR A 1014 -26.82 -15.76 -35.16
C TYR A 1014 -26.08 -16.11 -36.45
N GLN A 1015 -25.18 -15.23 -36.93
CA GLN A 1015 -24.42 -15.43 -38.17
C GLN A 1015 -23.29 -16.47 -38.03
N HIS A 1016 -22.66 -16.58 -36.85
CA HIS A 1016 -21.52 -17.45 -36.61
C HIS A 1016 -21.72 -18.39 -35.41
N PRO A 1017 -22.66 -19.38 -35.47
CA PRO A 1017 -22.97 -20.25 -34.34
C PRO A 1017 -21.80 -21.14 -33.88
N ASN A 1018 -20.87 -21.41 -34.79
CA ASN A 1018 -19.63 -22.15 -34.52
C ASN A 1018 -18.65 -21.36 -33.63
N LEU A 1019 -18.57 -20.03 -33.81
CA LEU A 1019 -17.70 -19.17 -33.00
C LEU A 1019 -18.17 -19.18 -31.54
N MET A 1020 -19.48 -19.14 -31.28
CA MET A 1020 -20.03 -19.19 -29.92
C MET A 1020 -19.67 -20.48 -29.17
N ARG A 1021 -19.45 -21.58 -29.89
CA ARG A 1021 -18.96 -22.86 -29.34
C ARG A 1021 -17.45 -22.84 -29.12
N ALA A 1022 -16.67 -22.33 -30.08
CA ALA A 1022 -15.21 -22.21 -29.96
C ALA A 1022 -14.76 -21.28 -28.81
N LEU A 1023 -15.61 -20.31 -28.44
CA LEU A 1023 -15.43 -19.42 -27.29
C LEU A 1023 -15.94 -20.00 -25.95
N GLY A 1024 -16.47 -21.23 -25.91
CA GLY A 1024 -17.03 -21.81 -24.68
C GLY A 1024 -18.18 -20.99 -24.06
N MET A 1025 -18.91 -20.20 -24.87
CA MET A 1025 -19.88 -19.24 -24.33
C MET A 1025 -20.99 -19.93 -23.55
N HIS A 1026 -21.48 -21.07 -24.05
CA HIS A 1026 -22.43 -21.93 -23.36
C HIS A 1026 -21.92 -22.48 -22.01
N GLU A 1027 -20.70 -23.03 -21.98
CA GLU A 1027 -20.00 -23.50 -20.76
C GLU A 1027 -19.98 -22.39 -19.69
N THR A 1028 -19.47 -21.20 -20.01
CA THR A 1028 -19.36 -20.10 -19.03
C THR A 1028 -20.71 -19.62 -18.48
N VAL A 1029 -21.79 -19.67 -19.27
CA VAL A 1029 -23.14 -19.33 -18.81
C VAL A 1029 -23.72 -20.44 -17.92
N MET A 1030 -23.40 -21.70 -18.21
CA MET A 1030 -23.75 -22.83 -17.34
C MET A 1030 -23.01 -22.75 -16.00
N GLU A 1031 -21.70 -22.48 -15.97
CA GLU A 1031 -20.91 -22.29 -14.74
C GLU A 1031 -21.48 -21.17 -13.84
N VAL A 1032 -21.83 -20.00 -14.42
CA VAL A 1032 -22.50 -18.92 -13.67
C VAL A 1032 -23.85 -19.36 -13.10
N MET A 1033 -24.66 -20.08 -13.90
CA MET A 1033 -25.97 -20.60 -13.46
C MET A 1033 -25.84 -21.62 -12.33
N VAL A 1034 -24.83 -22.51 -12.40
CA VAL A 1034 -24.50 -23.51 -11.37
C VAL A 1034 -24.14 -22.87 -10.05
N ASN A 1035 -23.32 -21.81 -10.05
CA ASN A 1035 -22.92 -21.09 -8.85
C ASN A 1035 -24.11 -20.43 -8.11
N VAL A 1036 -25.27 -20.29 -8.76
CA VAL A 1036 -26.53 -19.84 -8.15
C VAL A 1036 -27.41 -21.02 -7.70
N LEU A 1037 -27.40 -22.15 -8.42
CA LEU A 1037 -28.25 -23.32 -8.13
C LEU A 1037 -27.68 -24.25 -7.04
N GLY A 1038 -26.38 -24.53 -7.05
CA GLY A 1038 -25.71 -25.47 -6.14
C GLY A 1038 -25.57 -24.99 -4.69
N GLY A 1039 -26.22 -23.89 -4.31
CA GLY A 1039 -26.01 -23.17 -3.05
C GLY A 1039 -26.83 -23.66 -1.84
N GLY A 1040 -27.73 -24.64 -1.98
CA GLY A 1040 -28.46 -25.20 -0.84
C GLY A 1040 -29.56 -26.20 -1.17
N GLU A 1041 -29.83 -27.09 -0.22
CA GLU A 1041 -30.93 -28.09 -0.25
C GLU A 1041 -32.34 -27.45 -0.13
N SER A 1042 -32.39 -26.16 0.16
CA SER A 1042 -33.62 -25.35 0.24
C SER A 1042 -34.18 -25.00 -1.14
N LYS A 1043 -35.48 -25.22 -1.36
CA LYS A 1043 -36.18 -25.03 -2.65
C LYS A 1043 -36.32 -23.57 -3.14
N GLU A 1044 -35.63 -22.61 -2.54
CA GLU A 1044 -35.73 -21.18 -2.87
C GLU A 1044 -34.46 -20.68 -3.56
N ILE A 1045 -34.60 -20.24 -4.82
CA ILE A 1045 -33.51 -19.65 -5.62
C ILE A 1045 -33.36 -18.16 -5.28
N ARG A 1046 -32.14 -17.73 -4.94
CA ARG A 1046 -31.85 -16.32 -4.58
C ARG A 1046 -31.97 -15.32 -5.73
N PHE A 1047 -31.53 -15.70 -6.94
CA PHE A 1047 -31.43 -14.82 -8.11
C PHE A 1047 -32.26 -15.36 -9.30
N PRO A 1048 -33.60 -15.39 -9.17
CA PRO A 1048 -34.46 -16.07 -10.14
C PRO A 1048 -34.46 -15.40 -11.52
N LYS A 1049 -34.20 -14.09 -11.62
CA LYS A 1049 -34.21 -13.40 -12.91
C LYS A 1049 -32.96 -13.73 -13.72
N MET A 1050 -31.78 -13.78 -13.10
CA MET A 1050 -30.57 -14.26 -13.76
C MET A 1050 -30.77 -15.68 -14.26
N VAL A 1051 -31.20 -16.62 -13.41
CA VAL A 1051 -31.39 -18.04 -13.80
C VAL A 1051 -32.34 -18.14 -15.00
N THR A 1052 -33.50 -17.47 -14.97
CA THR A 1052 -34.43 -17.43 -16.11
C THR A 1052 -33.80 -16.84 -17.38
N SER A 1053 -32.94 -15.82 -17.26
CA SER A 1053 -32.24 -15.21 -18.39
C SER A 1053 -31.19 -16.17 -18.98
N CYS A 1054 -30.40 -16.83 -18.14
CA CYS A 1054 -29.42 -17.85 -18.54
C CYS A 1054 -30.10 -19.04 -19.23
N CYS A 1055 -31.15 -19.63 -18.63
CA CYS A 1055 -31.91 -20.73 -19.25
C CYS A 1055 -32.50 -20.31 -20.60
N ARG A 1056 -33.07 -19.09 -20.68
CA ARG A 1056 -33.63 -18.57 -21.93
C ARG A 1056 -32.57 -18.38 -23.01
N PHE A 1057 -31.38 -17.87 -22.65
CA PHE A 1057 -30.24 -17.74 -23.56
C PHE A 1057 -29.78 -19.10 -24.10
N LEU A 1058 -29.59 -20.10 -23.24
CA LEU A 1058 -29.19 -21.45 -23.64
C LEU A 1058 -30.23 -22.10 -24.57
N CYS A 1059 -31.53 -21.88 -24.32
CA CYS A 1059 -32.61 -22.31 -25.24
C CYS A 1059 -32.52 -21.66 -26.64
N TYR A 1060 -32.04 -20.41 -26.77
CA TYR A 1060 -31.76 -19.83 -28.09
C TYR A 1060 -30.50 -20.46 -28.71
N PHE A 1061 -29.43 -20.67 -27.94
CA PHE A 1061 -28.19 -21.30 -28.41
C PHE A 1061 -28.44 -22.71 -29.01
N CYS A 1062 -29.25 -23.55 -28.36
CA CYS A 1062 -29.69 -24.84 -28.90
C CYS A 1062 -30.40 -24.71 -30.26
N ARG A 1063 -31.33 -23.75 -30.38
CA ARG A 1063 -32.20 -23.58 -31.57
C ARG A 1063 -31.47 -23.08 -32.81
N ILE A 1064 -30.30 -22.46 -32.67
CA ILE A 1064 -29.58 -21.85 -33.79
C ILE A 1064 -28.76 -22.90 -34.58
N SER A 1065 -28.35 -24.01 -33.96
CA SER A 1065 -27.57 -25.05 -34.65
C SER A 1065 -27.69 -26.42 -33.98
N ARG A 1066 -27.92 -27.48 -34.77
CA ARG A 1066 -27.90 -28.89 -34.31
C ARG A 1066 -26.57 -29.28 -33.65
N GLN A 1067 -25.45 -28.68 -34.06
CA GLN A 1067 -24.15 -28.95 -33.44
C GLN A 1067 -23.99 -28.21 -32.10
N ASN A 1068 -24.66 -27.07 -31.91
CA ASN A 1068 -24.70 -26.36 -30.62
C ASN A 1068 -25.62 -27.10 -29.65
N GLN A 1069 -26.75 -27.61 -30.15
CA GLN A 1069 -27.65 -28.51 -29.43
C GLN A 1069 -26.92 -29.78 -28.94
N ARG A 1070 -26.10 -30.41 -29.79
CA ARG A 1070 -25.24 -31.56 -29.41
C ARG A 1070 -24.25 -31.20 -28.29
N SER A 1071 -23.60 -30.05 -28.38
CA SER A 1071 -22.73 -29.50 -27.32
C SER A 1071 -23.45 -29.36 -25.97
N MET A 1072 -24.75 -29.04 -25.98
CA MET A 1072 -25.57 -28.96 -24.76
C MET A 1072 -26.06 -30.34 -24.28
N PHE A 1073 -26.23 -31.30 -25.19
CA PHE A 1073 -26.62 -32.67 -24.88
C PHE A 1073 -25.49 -33.44 -24.16
N ASP A 1074 -24.23 -33.13 -24.46
CA ASP A 1074 -23.07 -33.67 -23.72
C ASP A 1074 -23.07 -33.25 -22.22
N HIS A 1075 -23.93 -32.29 -21.84
CA HIS A 1075 -24.20 -31.87 -20.44
C HIS A 1075 -25.62 -32.22 -19.95
N LEU A 1076 -26.38 -33.07 -20.66
CA LEU A 1076 -27.79 -33.37 -20.37
C LEU A 1076 -28.00 -33.90 -18.94
N SER A 1077 -27.27 -34.95 -18.54
CA SER A 1077 -27.40 -35.59 -17.23
C SER A 1077 -27.22 -34.60 -16.07
N TYR A 1078 -26.33 -33.63 -16.27
CA TYR A 1078 -26.00 -32.59 -15.29
C TYR A 1078 -27.06 -31.48 -15.21
N LEU A 1079 -27.65 -31.10 -16.35
CA LEU A 1079 -28.82 -30.21 -16.38
C LEU A 1079 -30.02 -30.87 -15.68
N LEU A 1080 -30.23 -32.18 -15.88
CA LEU A 1080 -31.31 -32.93 -15.25
C LEU A 1080 -31.15 -33.01 -13.72
N GLU A 1081 -29.96 -33.31 -13.20
CA GLU A 1081 -29.66 -33.32 -11.76
C GLU A 1081 -30.02 -31.99 -11.07
N ASN A 1082 -29.80 -30.86 -11.74
CA ASN A 1082 -30.11 -29.52 -11.22
C ASN A 1082 -31.54 -29.05 -11.56
N SER A 1083 -32.29 -29.79 -12.39
CA SER A 1083 -33.58 -29.34 -12.94
C SER A 1083 -34.74 -29.34 -11.94
N GLY A 1084 -34.67 -30.15 -10.87
CA GLY A 1084 -35.64 -30.14 -9.78
C GLY A 1084 -35.65 -28.85 -8.94
N ILE A 1085 -34.60 -28.02 -9.06
CA ILE A 1085 -34.45 -26.75 -8.36
C ILE A 1085 -35.11 -25.64 -9.20
N GLY A 1086 -36.21 -25.07 -8.72
CA GLY A 1086 -36.86 -23.90 -9.34
C GLY A 1086 -38.18 -24.14 -10.08
N LEU A 1087 -38.75 -25.35 -10.05
CA LEU A 1087 -40.02 -25.72 -10.71
C LEU A 1087 -41.28 -24.91 -10.30
N GLY A 1088 -41.15 -23.93 -9.40
CA GLY A 1088 -42.20 -22.96 -9.03
C GLY A 1088 -42.07 -21.58 -9.68
N MET A 1089 -41.05 -21.33 -10.52
CA MET A 1089 -40.79 -20.02 -11.13
C MET A 1089 -41.59 -19.76 -12.40
N GLN A 1090 -41.96 -18.49 -12.64
CA GLN A 1090 -42.51 -18.04 -13.93
C GLN A 1090 -41.38 -17.67 -14.89
N GLY A 1091 -40.95 -18.61 -15.73
CA GLY A 1091 -39.90 -18.36 -16.71
C GLY A 1091 -39.37 -19.65 -17.37
N SER A 1092 -38.28 -19.52 -18.11
CA SER A 1092 -37.49 -20.68 -18.56
C SER A 1092 -36.70 -21.27 -17.39
N THR A 1093 -36.72 -22.59 -17.29
CA THR A 1093 -36.07 -23.43 -16.27
C THR A 1093 -34.89 -24.22 -16.86
N PRO A 1094 -34.02 -24.85 -16.05
CA PRO A 1094 -33.00 -25.77 -16.55
C PRO A 1094 -33.62 -26.98 -17.29
N LEU A 1095 -34.82 -27.41 -16.91
CA LEU A 1095 -35.56 -28.49 -17.58
C LEU A 1095 -35.96 -28.11 -19.02
N ASP A 1096 -36.32 -26.84 -19.27
CA ASP A 1096 -36.58 -26.35 -20.63
C ASP A 1096 -35.32 -26.39 -21.51
N VAL A 1097 -34.14 -26.17 -20.92
CA VAL A 1097 -32.85 -26.27 -21.63
C VAL A 1097 -32.54 -27.73 -21.98
N ALA A 1098 -32.74 -28.65 -21.03
CA ALA A 1098 -32.62 -30.09 -21.27
C ALA A 1098 -33.56 -30.56 -22.39
N ALA A 1099 -34.84 -30.17 -22.35
CA ALA A 1099 -35.80 -30.47 -23.42
C ALA A 1099 -35.38 -29.85 -24.77
N ALA A 1100 -34.87 -28.61 -24.78
CA ALA A 1100 -34.34 -27.96 -25.97
C ALA A 1100 -33.06 -28.63 -26.52
N SER A 1101 -32.33 -29.41 -25.72
CA SER A 1101 -31.17 -30.19 -26.17
C SER A 1101 -31.55 -31.47 -26.95
N VAL A 1102 -32.80 -31.93 -26.88
CA VAL A 1102 -33.26 -33.17 -27.57
C VAL A 1102 -34.28 -32.90 -28.68
N ILE A 1103 -35.01 -31.77 -28.60
CA ILE A 1103 -36.11 -31.44 -29.54
C ILE A 1103 -35.66 -31.43 -31.02
N ASP A 1104 -36.51 -31.96 -31.91
CA ASP A 1104 -36.32 -31.99 -33.38
C ASP A 1104 -35.00 -32.63 -33.89
N ASN A 1105 -34.34 -33.46 -33.07
CA ASN A 1105 -33.05 -34.07 -33.39
C ASN A 1105 -32.98 -35.59 -33.16
N ASN A 1106 -33.26 -36.34 -34.23
CA ASN A 1106 -33.25 -37.80 -34.24
C ASN A 1106 -31.89 -38.43 -33.89
N GLU A 1107 -30.76 -37.75 -34.11
CA GLU A 1107 -29.44 -38.30 -33.76
C GLU A 1107 -29.27 -38.36 -32.24
N LEU A 1108 -29.69 -37.31 -31.53
CA LEU A 1108 -29.60 -37.22 -30.07
C LEU A 1108 -30.64 -38.12 -29.40
N ALA A 1109 -31.84 -38.22 -29.96
CA ALA A 1109 -32.86 -39.17 -29.50
C ALA A 1109 -32.43 -40.65 -29.62
N LEU A 1110 -31.50 -40.98 -30.52
CA LEU A 1110 -30.89 -42.31 -30.64
C LEU A 1110 -29.64 -42.51 -29.76
N ALA A 1111 -29.06 -41.42 -29.23
CA ALA A 1111 -27.89 -41.43 -28.34
C ALA A 1111 -28.26 -41.27 -26.85
N LEU A 1112 -29.54 -41.11 -26.54
CA LEU A 1112 -30.07 -40.84 -25.20
C LEU A 1112 -30.01 -42.10 -24.31
N GLN A 1113 -29.49 -41.96 -23.09
CA GLN A 1113 -29.20 -43.08 -22.21
C GLN A 1113 -30.37 -43.39 -21.27
N GLU A 1114 -30.53 -44.67 -20.90
CA GLU A 1114 -31.55 -45.09 -19.93
C GLU A 1114 -31.38 -44.38 -18.57
N GLN A 1115 -30.14 -44.05 -18.18
CA GLN A 1115 -29.83 -43.29 -16.95
C GLN A 1115 -30.34 -41.86 -16.96
N ASP A 1116 -30.48 -41.22 -18.13
CA ASP A 1116 -31.07 -39.88 -18.24
C ASP A 1116 -32.59 -39.94 -18.13
N LEU A 1117 -33.21 -41.04 -18.57
CA LEU A 1117 -34.65 -41.30 -18.42
C LEU A 1117 -35.02 -41.72 -16.99
N GLU A 1118 -34.13 -42.40 -16.25
CA GLU A 1118 -34.34 -42.77 -14.85
C GLU A 1118 -34.28 -41.55 -13.89
N LYS A 1119 -33.68 -40.43 -14.33
CA LYS A 1119 -33.56 -39.17 -13.56
C LYS A 1119 -34.77 -38.23 -13.69
N VAL A 1120 -35.75 -38.52 -14.56
CA VAL A 1120 -36.88 -37.64 -14.93
C VAL A 1120 -38.21 -38.12 -14.36
#